data_AF-A0A1R1YE84-F1
#
_entry.id   AF-A0A1R1YE84-F1
#
_cell.length_a   1.000
_cell.length_b   1.000
_cell.length_c   1.000
_cell.angle_alpha   90.00
_cell.angle_beta   90.00
_cell.angle_gamma   90.00
#
_symmetry.space_group_name_H-M   'P 1'
#
loop_
_entity.id
_entity.type
_entity.pdbx_description
1 polymer ?
#
loop_
_entity_poly.entity_id
_entity_poly.type
_entity_poly.pdbx_seq_one_letter_code
_entity_poly.pdbx_strand_id
1 'polypeptide(L)'
;MYTYCKELIPPSSVDFSCSCNFRSADSQDLVLIRGNLLQLYTIVRSTPEQSDNLDPFSNDNKSEKLKSSEISNNSNTNDLKQAKRKYEHVESDEGFPYIQVENLKESFQEPTFQLHLVNQWNLMGKVKGLCRIKGSSKTLLHTDQLIITFAVAKTISTTDNLNNKPVIDPNQNCAVMQVYHKFIAVVPLSPFNDFGLDINYSNSTKGIATNSQKSFVIDIESDEIQIKNVRDLVFMFDYNEPTIAVLYEPKKTWAGSLSEFSDSCCIAIVSINLESKALSIIHRITNIPQDTFTILPLPRPIGGLIAISSTAVMHFSQNLMTFMNITSKLAAIGSGKMISDWLDTSDQPYSDLNMILDGSKAAVLSSNIILLWNMLGELISLEIFGDIRGVSKIKINPLVKNNLSNGISRDWEINTDPSLVMVPSTISIISHDAFNMKISETNSNSGDSHYLASGGISSSSKSMILFFVGTRGGHSILTSVNLNIEKTRTSNFSTLNSDFIEKSVDLDDLLYSVNDSFANQELNGLVSDLGDTNLEFKIHDRLVCAAPLSQIDIGESSFNKSGLSGEDNLELVGSVGIGPQGGIAVMQKYIRPSVLASYDIGYSQSKSNAGIPANNFSPRHIWNVKIGNHKPTLFNDYSESMRLPHKKQNITGSGIQEYVVITSEYYTTVLRALGELVEVPSSGFILDRPTLCVGQLYVLKGFRSFPVQICSDVIVIINTGIFDQIFF
;
A
#
# COMPACT_ATOMS: atom_id res chain seq x y z
N MET A 1 -41.37 18.14 -2.68
CA MET A 1 -40.44 17.82 -1.58
C MET A 1 -39.04 17.96 -2.15
N TYR A 2 -38.24 18.90 -1.65
CA TYR A 2 -36.84 19.05 -2.06
C TYR A 2 -35.97 18.26 -1.10
N THR A 3 -35.01 17.50 -1.62
CA THR A 3 -34.03 16.77 -0.81
C THR A 3 -32.65 17.37 -1.04
N TYR A 4 -31.85 17.43 0.03
CA TYR A 4 -30.46 17.89 -0.01
C TYR A 4 -29.57 16.71 0.35
N CYS A 5 -28.65 16.36 -0.54
CA CYS A 5 -27.68 15.29 -0.31
C CYS A 5 -26.37 15.91 0.19
N LYS A 6 -25.88 15.43 1.33
CA LYS A 6 -24.58 15.81 1.89
C LYS A 6 -23.80 14.56 2.24
N GLU A 7 -22.58 14.49 1.75
CA GLU A 7 -21.62 13.44 2.11
C GLU A 7 -21.06 13.72 3.51
N LEU A 8 -21.13 12.72 4.39
CA LEU A 8 -20.62 12.80 5.77
C LEU A 8 -19.25 12.12 5.92
N ILE A 9 -19.09 10.97 5.28
CA ILE A 9 -17.86 10.17 5.33
C ILE A 9 -17.41 9.98 3.89
N PRO A 10 -16.16 10.37 3.55
CA PRO A 10 -15.62 10.18 2.21
C PRO A 10 -15.51 8.68 1.86
N PRO A 11 -15.61 8.31 0.58
CA PRO A 11 -15.37 6.93 0.17
C PRO A 11 -13.96 6.49 0.53
N SER A 12 -13.85 5.36 1.21
CA SER A 12 -12.58 4.76 1.60
C SER A 12 -12.14 3.60 0.70
N SER A 13 -13.09 3.03 -0.05
CA SER A 13 -12.90 1.92 -0.99
C SER A 13 -11.90 2.32 -2.08
N VAL A 14 -10.81 1.58 -2.27
CA VAL A 14 -9.87 1.85 -3.37
C VAL A 14 -10.33 1.08 -4.60
N ASP A 15 -10.64 1.79 -5.67
CA ASP A 15 -11.09 1.18 -6.93
C ASP A 15 -9.94 1.01 -7.93
N PHE A 16 -9.07 2.03 -8.03
CA PHE A 16 -7.94 2.04 -8.95
C PHE A 16 -6.70 2.63 -8.27
N SER A 17 -5.54 2.13 -8.65
CA SER A 17 -4.24 2.64 -8.23
C SER A 17 -3.32 2.74 -9.43
N CYS A 18 -2.43 3.71 -9.42
CA CYS A 18 -1.38 3.85 -10.40
C CYS A 18 -0.14 4.49 -9.77
N SER A 19 1.01 3.82 -9.84
CA SER A 19 2.29 4.45 -9.51
C SER A 19 2.74 5.33 -10.67
N CYS A 20 3.21 6.55 -10.43
CA CYS A 20 3.67 7.46 -11.49
C CYS A 20 4.57 8.56 -10.95
N ASN A 21 5.26 9.26 -11.86
CA ASN A 21 6.09 10.41 -11.54
C ASN A 21 5.28 11.69 -11.77
N PHE A 22 4.31 11.97 -10.89
CA PHE A 22 3.30 13.00 -11.13
C PHE A 22 3.79 14.41 -10.81
N ARG A 23 4.55 14.59 -9.73
CA ARG A 23 5.03 15.91 -9.28
C ARG A 23 6.34 16.33 -9.93
N SER A 24 7.26 15.39 -10.15
CA SER A 24 8.59 15.64 -10.73
C SER A 24 9.12 14.37 -11.40
N ALA A 25 10.16 14.50 -12.23
CA ALA A 25 10.80 13.36 -12.89
C ALA A 25 11.29 12.27 -11.91
N ASP A 26 11.74 12.69 -10.72
CA ASP A 26 12.30 11.80 -9.70
C ASP A 26 11.29 11.42 -8.60
N SER A 27 10.08 11.98 -8.61
CA SER A 27 9.10 11.69 -7.57
C SER A 27 8.51 10.30 -7.74
N GLN A 28 8.40 9.55 -6.65
CA GLN A 28 7.74 8.26 -6.59
C GLN A 28 6.36 8.45 -5.96
N ASP A 29 5.38 8.76 -6.82
CA ASP A 29 4.02 9.03 -6.39
C ASP A 29 3.09 7.83 -6.65
N LEU A 30 2.07 7.72 -5.81
CA LEU A 30 0.99 6.75 -5.93
C LEU A 30 -0.34 7.50 -6.02
N VAL A 31 -1.00 7.37 -7.16
CA VAL A 31 -2.33 7.93 -7.39
C VAL A 31 -3.37 6.87 -7.09
N LEU A 32 -4.33 7.20 -6.23
CA LEU A 32 -5.44 6.35 -5.84
C LEU A 32 -6.77 6.98 -6.26
N ILE A 33 -7.69 6.15 -6.71
CA ILE A 33 -9.09 6.53 -6.92
C ILE A 33 -9.94 5.78 -5.92
N ARG A 34 -10.64 6.54 -5.07
CA ARG A 34 -11.58 6.04 -4.08
C ARG A 34 -12.98 6.53 -4.39
N GLY A 35 -13.80 5.73 -5.07
CA GLY A 35 -15.11 6.17 -5.55
C GLY A 35 -15.00 7.40 -6.46
N ASN A 36 -15.34 8.57 -5.94
CA ASN A 36 -15.26 9.87 -6.61
C ASN A 36 -14.06 10.73 -6.14
N LEU A 37 -13.17 10.22 -5.30
CA LEU A 37 -11.98 10.94 -4.84
C LEU A 37 -10.73 10.49 -5.60
N LEU A 38 -9.96 11.45 -6.12
CA LEU A 38 -8.61 11.25 -6.61
C LEU A 38 -7.63 11.70 -5.52
N GLN A 39 -6.78 10.80 -5.05
CA GLN A 39 -5.78 11.10 -4.02
C GLN A 39 -4.38 10.83 -4.54
N LEU A 40 -3.47 11.76 -4.27
CA LEU A 40 -2.06 11.65 -4.61
C LEU A 40 -1.27 11.43 -3.33
N TYR A 41 -0.58 10.30 -3.25
CA TYR A 41 0.33 9.95 -2.18
C TYR A 41 1.77 10.01 -2.65
N THR A 42 2.68 10.42 -1.76
CA THR A 42 4.12 10.22 -1.93
C THR A 42 4.59 9.13 -1.00
N ILE A 43 5.60 8.39 -1.42
CA ILE A 43 6.18 7.32 -0.61
C ILE A 43 7.41 7.87 0.10
N VAL A 44 7.40 7.80 1.42
CA VAL A 44 8.51 8.25 2.26
C VAL A 44 9.17 7.02 2.88
N ARG A 45 10.49 6.96 2.85
CA ARG A 45 11.26 5.94 3.57
C ARG A 45 11.57 6.44 4.96
N SER A 46 11.03 5.77 5.96
CA SER A 46 11.46 5.93 7.34
C SER A 46 12.66 5.01 7.57
N THR A 47 13.82 5.61 7.84
CA THR A 47 14.85 4.90 8.58
C THR A 47 14.36 4.80 10.02
N PRO A 48 14.34 3.61 10.63
CA PRO A 48 14.10 3.54 12.07
C PRO A 48 15.15 4.41 12.75
N GLU A 49 14.73 5.52 13.36
CA GLU A 49 15.53 6.11 14.42
C GLU A 49 15.76 4.99 15.43
N GLN A 50 16.96 4.91 16.01
CA GLN A 50 17.24 4.00 17.12
C GLN A 50 16.23 4.29 18.23
N SER A 51 15.10 3.59 18.21
CA SER A 51 14.16 3.57 19.29
C SER A 51 14.90 2.88 20.42
N ASP A 52 15.33 3.64 21.42
CA ASP A 52 15.76 3.09 22.71
C ASP A 52 14.66 2.13 23.17
N ASN A 53 14.92 0.83 23.00
CA ASN A 53 14.08 -0.25 23.43
C ASN A 53 13.80 -0.09 24.91
N LEU A 54 12.58 0.32 25.26
CA LEU A 54 12.08 0.29 26.61
C LEU A 54 10.61 -0.12 26.54
N ASP A 55 10.41 -1.43 26.66
CA ASP A 55 9.13 -2.10 26.86
C ASP A 55 8.28 -1.40 27.94
N PRO A 56 6.95 -1.26 27.77
CA PRO A 56 6.11 -0.58 28.77
C PRO A 56 5.69 -1.45 29.97
N PHE A 57 6.13 -2.72 30.09
CA PHE A 57 5.60 -3.66 31.09
C PHE A 57 6.62 -4.61 31.76
N SER A 58 7.86 -4.17 32.00
CA SER A 58 8.77 -4.86 32.93
C SER A 58 8.87 -4.10 34.26
N ASN A 59 7.90 -4.32 35.15
CA ASN A 59 8.04 -3.96 36.56
C ASN A 59 8.88 -5.04 37.27
N ASP A 60 10.20 -4.98 37.12
CA ASP A 60 11.10 -5.67 38.05
C ASP A 60 11.22 -4.84 39.33
N ASN A 61 10.31 -5.09 40.26
CA ASN A 61 10.53 -4.76 41.66
C ASN A 61 11.70 -5.60 42.16
N LYS A 62 12.88 -4.98 42.28
CA LYS A 62 13.93 -5.44 43.18
C LYS A 62 13.36 -5.48 44.60
N SER A 63 12.92 -6.66 45.02
CA SER A 63 12.74 -6.96 46.43
C SER A 63 14.12 -7.09 47.08
N GLU A 64 14.29 -6.31 48.14
CA GLU A 64 15.47 -6.27 48.97
C GLU A 64 15.77 -7.67 49.53
N LYS A 65 17.02 -8.11 49.35
CA LYS A 65 17.58 -9.27 50.04
C LYS A 65 17.64 -8.98 51.54
N LEU A 66 16.70 -9.53 52.30
CA LEU A 66 16.90 -9.87 53.71
C LEU A 66 17.33 -11.34 53.80
N LYS A 67 18.46 -11.53 54.49
CA LYS A 67 19.17 -12.80 54.68
C LYS A 67 18.34 -13.77 55.54
N SER A 68 18.27 -15.03 55.12
CA SER A 68 18.32 -16.18 56.05
C SER A 68 18.64 -17.49 55.31
N SER A 69 19.85 -17.99 55.59
CA SER A 69 20.26 -19.39 55.76
C SER A 69 19.61 -20.50 54.92
N GLU A 70 20.48 -21.17 54.16
CA GLU A 70 20.36 -22.57 53.73
C GLU A 70 19.99 -23.50 54.90
N ILE A 71 19.24 -24.58 54.62
CA ILE A 71 19.48 -25.96 55.07
C ILE A 71 18.47 -26.89 54.36
N SER A 72 19.04 -27.78 53.53
CA SER A 72 18.64 -29.14 53.16
C SER A 72 17.19 -29.64 53.36
N ASN A 73 16.60 -30.27 52.33
CA ASN A 73 16.55 -31.75 52.22
C ASN A 73 15.67 -32.25 51.07
N ASN A 74 16.16 -33.34 50.47
CA ASN A 74 15.51 -34.31 49.58
C ASN A 74 14.00 -34.50 49.78
N SER A 75 13.23 -34.70 48.70
CA SER A 75 12.99 -36.03 48.15
C SER A 75 11.95 -36.04 47.01
N ASN A 76 12.15 -37.05 46.18
CA ASN A 76 11.40 -37.50 45.02
C ASN A 76 9.91 -37.85 45.25
N THR A 77 9.22 -37.85 44.10
CA THR A 77 8.26 -38.88 43.60
C THR A 77 6.74 -38.76 43.83
N ASN A 78 6.06 -38.93 42.69
CA ASN A 78 4.82 -39.67 42.40
C ASN A 78 3.49 -38.92 42.28
N ASP A 79 3.08 -38.75 41.02
CA ASP A 79 1.85 -39.28 40.41
C ASP A 79 0.65 -39.57 41.33
N LEU A 80 -0.49 -38.96 41.01
CA LEU A 80 -1.71 -39.73 40.75
C LEU A 80 -2.79 -38.90 40.04
N LYS A 81 -3.28 -39.53 38.96
CA LYS A 81 -4.38 -39.12 38.11
C LYS A 81 -5.74 -39.27 38.81
N GLN A 82 -6.71 -38.59 38.21
CA GLN A 82 -8.14 -38.92 38.07
C GLN A 82 -9.16 -38.34 39.08
N ALA A 83 -9.86 -37.32 38.54
CA ALA A 83 -11.30 -37.26 38.35
C ALA A 83 -12.22 -36.92 39.54
N LYS A 84 -12.90 -35.76 39.44
CA LYS A 84 -14.38 -35.65 39.55
C LYS A 84 -14.91 -34.25 39.18
N ARG A 85 -15.75 -34.27 38.13
CA ARG A 85 -16.91 -33.44 37.75
C ARG A 85 -17.20 -32.08 38.46
N LYS A 86 -17.39 -31.08 37.59
CA LYS A 86 -18.41 -30.00 37.52
C LYS A 86 -18.80 -29.28 38.82
N TYR A 87 -18.48 -27.99 38.88
CA TYR A 87 -19.47 -26.90 39.12
C TYR A 87 -19.04 -25.66 38.33
N GLU A 88 -20.03 -25.01 37.71
CA GLU A 88 -19.94 -23.74 36.99
C GLU A 88 -19.65 -22.60 37.98
N HIS A 89 -18.76 -21.68 37.61
CA HIS A 89 -18.97 -20.24 37.75
C HIS A 89 -18.05 -19.49 36.78
N VAL A 90 -18.68 -18.54 36.10
CA VAL A 90 -18.15 -17.62 35.10
C VAL A 90 -17.24 -16.61 35.79
N GLU A 91 -16.01 -16.44 35.28
CA GLU A 91 -15.31 -15.15 35.19
C GLU A 91 -14.13 -15.27 34.20
N SER A 92 -13.94 -14.18 33.48
CA SER A 92 -13.15 -13.99 32.26
C SER A 92 -11.64 -13.92 32.49
N ASP A 93 -10.87 -14.71 31.73
CA ASP A 93 -9.44 -14.49 31.50
C ASP A 93 -9.12 -14.66 30.00
N GLU A 94 -9.01 -13.53 29.29
CA GLU A 94 -8.33 -13.45 27.99
C GLU A 94 -6.81 -13.41 28.23
N GLY A 95 -6.16 -14.57 28.18
CA GLY A 95 -4.71 -14.67 28.09
C GLY A 95 -4.23 -14.42 26.66
N PHE A 96 -3.57 -13.29 26.44
CA PHE A 96 -2.79 -13.05 25.22
C PHE A 96 -1.57 -14.00 25.17
N PRO A 97 -1.25 -14.63 24.03
CA PRO A 97 -0.05 -15.46 23.91
C PRO A 97 1.22 -14.59 23.93
N TYR A 98 2.14 -14.90 24.84
CA TYR A 98 3.48 -14.31 24.88
C TYR A 98 4.33 -14.83 23.70
N ILE A 99 4.96 -13.92 22.96
CA ILE A 99 6.00 -14.23 21.97
C ILE A 99 7.32 -14.45 22.72
N GLN A 100 7.96 -15.60 22.52
CA GLN A 100 9.34 -15.85 22.93
C GLN A 100 10.30 -15.04 22.05
N VAL A 101 11.11 -14.18 22.65
CA VAL A 101 12.16 -13.42 21.97
C VAL A 101 13.37 -14.32 21.75
N GLU A 102 13.59 -14.74 20.50
CA GLU A 102 14.86 -15.32 20.09
C GLU A 102 15.95 -14.25 19.96
N ASN A 103 17.18 -14.63 20.31
CA ASN A 103 18.35 -13.78 20.44
C ASN A 103 18.60 -12.85 19.23
N LEU A 104 18.76 -11.55 19.52
CA LEU A 104 19.15 -10.52 18.58
C LEU A 104 20.55 -10.80 18.00
N LYS A 105 20.60 -11.28 16.75
CA LYS A 105 21.73 -10.99 15.86
C LYS A 105 21.53 -9.56 15.36
N GLU A 106 22.58 -8.74 15.39
CA GLU A 106 22.64 -7.44 14.72
C GLU A 106 22.32 -7.64 13.23
N SER A 107 21.03 -7.49 12.90
CA SER A 107 20.51 -7.57 11.54
C SER A 107 20.40 -6.14 11.04
N PHE A 108 20.92 -5.89 9.84
CA PHE A 108 20.63 -4.67 9.10
C PHE A 108 19.11 -4.47 9.10
N GLN A 109 18.61 -3.43 9.78
CA GLN A 109 17.17 -3.14 9.80
C GLN A 109 16.73 -2.73 8.40
N GLU A 110 15.85 -3.55 7.82
CA GLU A 110 15.30 -3.29 6.50
C GLU A 110 14.51 -1.98 6.47
N PRO A 111 14.52 -1.23 5.34
CA PRO A 111 13.79 0.02 5.23
C PRO A 111 12.29 -0.18 5.47
N THR A 112 11.64 0.85 6.02
CA THR A 112 10.19 0.92 6.16
C THR A 112 9.66 2.08 5.31
N PHE A 113 8.50 1.90 4.69
CA PHE A 113 7.89 2.90 3.81
C PHE A 113 6.53 3.37 4.36
N GLN A 114 6.18 4.63 4.11
CA GLN A 114 4.89 5.20 4.54
C GLN A 114 4.26 6.01 3.41
N LEU A 115 2.93 6.00 3.37
CA LEU A 115 2.13 6.76 2.42
C LEU A 115 1.76 8.12 3.00
N HIS A 116 2.34 9.19 2.45
CA HIS A 116 1.98 10.55 2.82
C HIS A 116 1.02 11.14 1.79
N LEU A 117 -0.19 11.50 2.23
CA LEU A 117 -1.17 12.17 1.38
C LEU A 117 -0.66 13.56 1.01
N VAL A 118 -0.39 13.79 -0.27
CA VAL A 118 0.06 15.08 -0.79
C VAL A 118 -1.11 15.97 -1.16
N ASN A 119 -2.09 15.40 -1.88
CA ASN A 119 -3.25 16.16 -2.32
C ASN A 119 -4.46 15.27 -2.58
N GLN A 120 -5.65 15.87 -2.61
CA GLN A 120 -6.91 15.20 -2.93
C GLN A 120 -7.83 16.09 -3.78
N TRP A 121 -8.53 15.49 -4.73
CA TRP A 121 -9.48 16.15 -5.61
C TRP A 121 -10.79 15.37 -5.70
N ASN A 122 -11.90 16.11 -5.72
CA ASN A 122 -13.23 15.54 -5.94
C ASN A 122 -13.50 15.45 -7.45
N LEU A 123 -13.75 14.24 -7.93
CA LEU A 123 -14.14 13.97 -9.30
C LEU A 123 -15.67 13.97 -9.42
N MET A 124 -16.20 14.55 -10.49
CA MET A 124 -17.62 14.51 -10.79
C MET A 124 -17.91 13.35 -11.75
N GLY A 125 -18.38 12.23 -11.19
CA GLY A 125 -18.78 11.06 -11.95
C GLY A 125 -18.12 9.77 -11.46
N LYS A 126 -18.68 8.64 -11.86
CA LYS A 126 -18.14 7.31 -11.53
C LYS A 126 -16.96 6.98 -12.42
N VAL A 127 -15.77 6.87 -11.83
CA VAL A 127 -14.56 6.44 -12.53
C VAL A 127 -14.69 4.96 -12.92
N LYS A 128 -14.20 4.61 -14.11
CA LYS A 128 -14.16 3.25 -14.65
C LYS A 128 -12.74 2.76 -14.97
N GLY A 129 -11.74 3.63 -14.93
CA GLY A 129 -10.37 3.25 -15.16
C GLY A 129 -9.38 4.40 -14.96
N LEU A 130 -8.13 4.01 -14.74
CA LEU A 130 -6.99 4.89 -14.51
C LEU A 130 -5.77 4.29 -15.19
N CYS A 131 -4.99 5.12 -15.89
CA CYS A 131 -3.71 4.73 -16.49
C CYS A 131 -2.74 5.92 -16.51
N ARG A 132 -1.43 5.64 -16.55
CA ARG A 132 -0.37 6.66 -16.67
C ARG A 132 0.23 6.70 -18.07
N ILE A 133 0.46 7.90 -18.59
CA ILE A 133 1.31 8.13 -19.76
C ILE A 133 2.65 8.65 -19.26
N LYS A 134 3.74 7.94 -19.59
CA LYS A 134 5.08 8.31 -19.12
C LYS A 134 5.60 9.56 -19.81
N GLY A 135 6.14 10.50 -19.04
CA GLY A 135 6.92 11.65 -19.56
C GLY A 135 6.20 12.58 -20.55
N SER A 136 4.86 12.54 -20.61
CA SER A 136 4.07 13.27 -21.62
C SER A 136 3.68 14.69 -21.22
N SER A 137 4.04 15.11 -20.00
CA SER A 137 3.66 16.43 -19.49
C SER A 137 4.34 17.56 -20.25
N LYS A 138 3.52 18.52 -20.70
CA LYS A 138 3.97 19.73 -21.42
C LYS A 138 4.43 20.84 -20.48
N THR A 139 3.99 20.79 -19.22
CA THR A 139 4.24 21.84 -18.21
C THR A 139 5.51 21.56 -17.41
N LEU A 140 5.78 20.28 -17.12
CA LEU A 140 6.92 19.85 -16.32
C LEU A 140 7.64 18.73 -17.07
N LEU A 141 8.89 18.97 -17.45
CA LEU A 141 9.75 18.01 -18.15
C LEU A 141 9.80 16.67 -17.38
N HIS A 142 9.69 15.55 -18.11
CA HIS A 142 9.78 14.19 -17.58
C HIS A 142 8.74 13.81 -16.51
N THR A 143 7.63 14.54 -16.40
CA THR A 143 6.50 14.15 -15.53
C THR A 143 5.44 13.39 -16.29
N ASP A 144 4.75 12.50 -15.58
CA ASP A 144 3.72 11.64 -16.11
C ASP A 144 2.37 12.35 -16.21
N GLN A 145 1.52 11.91 -17.14
CA GLN A 145 0.12 12.31 -17.23
C GLN A 145 -0.80 11.15 -16.84
N LEU A 146 -2.02 11.48 -16.43
CA LEU A 146 -3.03 10.50 -16.07
C LEU A 146 -4.18 10.50 -17.08
N ILE A 147 -4.58 9.31 -17.51
CA ILE A 147 -5.85 9.08 -18.21
C ILE A 147 -6.84 8.54 -17.18
N ILE A 148 -7.94 9.27 -16.97
CA ILE A 148 -9.06 8.86 -16.12
C ILE A 148 -10.29 8.68 -17.01
N THR A 149 -10.95 7.53 -16.92
CA THR A 149 -12.16 7.22 -17.70
C THR A 149 -13.38 7.20 -16.79
N PHE A 150 -14.51 7.67 -17.31
CA PHE A 150 -15.77 7.76 -16.56
C PHE A 150 -16.83 6.85 -17.18
N ALA A 151 -17.85 6.50 -16.40
CA ALA A 151 -18.95 5.64 -16.82
C ALA A 151 -19.77 6.22 -17.99
N VAL A 152 -19.85 7.54 -18.13
CA VAL A 152 -20.68 8.22 -19.12
C VAL A 152 -19.82 8.91 -20.17
N ALA A 153 -19.76 8.34 -21.38
CA ALA A 153 -19.36 9.08 -22.58
C ALA A 153 -20.57 9.85 -23.12
N LYS A 154 -21.00 10.93 -22.43
CA LYS A 154 -22.04 11.93 -22.81
C LYS A 154 -23.34 11.49 -23.55
N THR A 155 -23.67 10.22 -23.76
CA THR A 155 -24.85 9.77 -24.54
C THR A 155 -25.63 8.63 -23.84
N ILE A 156 -26.92 8.58 -24.18
CA ILE A 156 -28.06 8.09 -23.36
C ILE A 156 -28.30 6.56 -23.38
N SER A 157 -27.45 5.72 -23.97
CA SER A 157 -27.73 4.28 -24.01
C SER A 157 -27.36 3.56 -22.70
N THR A 158 -28.39 3.27 -21.93
CA THR A 158 -28.45 2.50 -20.68
C THR A 158 -27.92 1.08 -20.81
N THR A 159 -26.69 0.81 -20.37
CA THR A 159 -26.29 -0.45 -19.70
C THR A 159 -25.02 -0.18 -18.89
N ASP A 160 -25.07 -0.37 -17.56
CA ASP A 160 -23.99 -0.06 -16.61
C ASP A 160 -22.70 -0.89 -16.74
N ASN A 161 -22.67 -1.82 -17.71
CA ASN A 161 -21.63 -2.86 -17.86
C ASN A 161 -20.59 -2.55 -18.94
N LEU A 162 -20.36 -1.28 -19.28
CA LEU A 162 -19.22 -0.94 -20.13
C LEU A 162 -17.90 -1.11 -19.38
N ASN A 163 -17.02 -1.97 -19.90
CA ASN A 163 -15.63 -2.10 -19.47
C ASN A 163 -14.78 -0.99 -20.12
N ASN A 164 -14.95 0.25 -19.66
CA ASN A 164 -14.19 1.42 -20.13
C ASN A 164 -12.78 1.47 -19.50
N LYS A 165 -12.07 0.34 -19.45
CA LYS A 165 -10.71 0.25 -18.93
C LYS A 165 -9.76 0.80 -20.00
N PRO A 166 -9.05 1.92 -19.74
CA PRO A 166 -7.98 2.35 -20.62
C PRO A 166 -6.80 1.39 -20.49
N VAL A 167 -6.07 1.20 -21.58
CA VAL A 167 -4.82 0.45 -21.64
C VAL A 167 -3.84 1.24 -22.48
N ILE A 168 -2.56 1.20 -22.15
CA ILE A 168 -1.51 1.98 -22.80
C ILE A 168 -0.45 1.04 -23.36
N ASP A 169 0.04 1.37 -24.55
CA ASP A 169 1.17 0.68 -25.18
C ASP A 169 2.42 0.76 -24.27
N PRO A 170 3.10 -0.36 -23.96
CA PRO A 170 4.38 -0.36 -23.26
C PRO A 170 5.38 0.64 -23.82
N ASN A 171 5.40 0.81 -25.15
CA ASN A 171 6.28 1.74 -25.87
C ASN A 171 5.78 3.20 -25.88
N GLN A 172 4.62 3.47 -25.25
CA GLN A 172 4.01 4.80 -25.12
C GLN A 172 3.61 5.46 -26.46
N ASN A 173 3.32 4.69 -27.51
CA ASN A 173 2.89 5.26 -28.80
C ASN A 173 1.39 5.55 -28.86
N CYS A 174 0.56 4.81 -28.14
CA CYS A 174 -0.88 5.04 -28.09
C CYS A 174 -1.54 4.52 -26.82
N ALA A 175 -2.72 5.05 -26.52
CA ALA A 175 -3.65 4.55 -25.53
C ALA A 175 -4.93 4.07 -26.20
N VAL A 176 -5.51 3.00 -25.67
CA VAL A 176 -6.66 2.32 -26.25
C VAL A 176 -7.71 2.08 -25.18
N MET A 177 -8.99 2.20 -25.55
CA MET A 177 -10.12 1.89 -24.67
C MET A 177 -11.28 1.32 -25.48
N GLN A 178 -11.94 0.29 -24.96
CA GLN A 178 -13.19 -0.20 -25.53
C GLN A 178 -14.34 0.76 -25.19
N VAL A 179 -15.18 1.07 -26.17
CA VAL A 179 -16.33 1.98 -26.05
C VAL A 179 -17.57 1.33 -26.66
N TYR A 180 -18.71 1.41 -25.96
CA TYR A 180 -20.01 0.86 -26.40
C TYR A 180 -19.99 -0.62 -26.79
N HIS A 181 -19.08 -1.42 -26.22
CA HIS A 181 -18.83 -2.84 -26.53
C HIS A 181 -18.37 -3.16 -27.96
N LYS A 182 -18.68 -2.28 -28.91
CA LYS A 182 -18.49 -2.46 -30.35
C LYS A 182 -17.29 -1.71 -30.92
N PHE A 183 -16.82 -0.67 -30.22
CA PHE A 183 -15.78 0.20 -30.74
C PHE A 183 -14.52 0.15 -29.89
N ILE A 184 -13.39 0.37 -30.54
CA ILE A 184 -12.12 0.66 -29.89
C ILE A 184 -11.76 2.11 -30.19
N ALA A 185 -11.66 2.93 -29.15
CA ALA A 185 -11.12 4.28 -29.24
C ALA A 185 -9.60 4.23 -29.10
N VAL A 186 -8.88 4.81 -30.05
CA VAL A 186 -7.42 4.90 -30.07
C VAL A 186 -7.02 6.37 -29.94
N VAL A 187 -6.16 6.65 -28.98
CA VAL A 187 -5.56 7.95 -28.72
C VAL A 187 -4.07 7.84 -29.00
N PRO A 188 -3.59 8.32 -30.16
CA PRO A 188 -2.16 8.38 -30.42
C PRO A 188 -1.47 9.30 -29.41
N LEU A 189 -0.29 8.89 -28.97
CA LEU A 189 0.58 9.63 -28.07
C LEU A 189 1.79 10.09 -28.88
N SER A 190 2.22 11.34 -28.67
CA SER A 190 3.41 11.82 -29.35
C SER A 190 4.65 11.17 -28.71
N PRO A 191 5.58 10.61 -29.48
CA PRO A 191 6.78 9.99 -28.93
C PRO A 191 7.59 11.01 -28.13
N PHE A 192 8.18 10.54 -27.03
CA PHE A 192 8.96 11.33 -26.08
C PHE A 192 10.20 12.03 -26.70
N ASN A 193 10.60 11.64 -27.92
CA ASN A 193 11.84 12.07 -28.56
C ASN A 193 11.81 13.48 -29.20
N ASP A 194 10.67 14.16 -29.24
CA ASP A 194 10.55 15.48 -29.90
C ASP A 194 10.78 16.69 -28.97
N PHE A 195 11.33 16.51 -27.77
CA PHE A 195 11.93 17.62 -27.01
C PHE A 195 13.37 17.90 -27.49
N GLY A 196 13.52 18.06 -28.80
CA GLY A 196 14.70 18.68 -29.41
C GLY A 196 14.78 20.15 -29.00
N LEU A 197 15.99 20.57 -28.64
CA LEU A 197 16.36 21.92 -28.21
C LEU A 197 16.08 22.98 -29.28
N ASP A 198 14.85 23.47 -29.39
CA ASP A 198 14.60 24.76 -30.05
C ASP A 198 14.76 25.90 -29.03
N ILE A 199 16.01 26.30 -28.82
CA ILE A 199 16.44 27.43 -27.94
C ILE A 199 15.99 28.81 -28.48
N ASN A 200 15.18 28.88 -29.53
CA ASN A 200 14.75 30.14 -30.14
C ASN A 200 13.28 30.49 -29.88
N TYR A 201 12.85 30.51 -28.62
CA TYR A 201 11.61 31.20 -28.23
C TYR A 201 11.89 32.68 -27.93
N SER A 202 12.13 33.45 -28.99
CA SER A 202 11.85 34.89 -28.97
C SER A 202 10.60 35.15 -29.80
N ASN A 203 9.56 35.63 -29.13
CA ASN A 203 8.37 36.29 -29.69
C ASN A 203 7.53 35.51 -30.72
N SER A 204 6.75 34.54 -30.26
CA SER A 204 5.42 34.32 -30.85
C SER A 204 4.42 33.76 -29.84
N THR A 205 3.43 34.57 -29.47
CA THR A 205 2.22 34.19 -28.73
C THR A 205 1.30 33.34 -29.60
N LYS A 206 1.70 32.11 -29.93
CA LYS A 206 0.86 31.12 -30.61
C LYS A 206 1.05 29.73 -30.01
N GLY A 207 0.00 29.26 -29.35
CA GLY A 207 -0.44 27.86 -29.33
C GLY A 207 0.50 26.83 -28.72
N ILE A 208 0.17 26.41 -27.50
CA ILE A 208 0.53 25.10 -26.91
C ILE A 208 0.45 24.03 -28.00
N ALA A 209 1.57 23.39 -28.35
CA ALA A 209 1.63 22.33 -29.36
C ALA A 209 0.62 21.23 -29.00
N THR A 210 -0.49 21.15 -29.73
CA THR A 210 -1.50 20.10 -29.59
C THR A 210 -0.91 18.77 -30.05
N ASN A 211 -1.32 17.64 -29.43
CA ASN A 211 -1.00 16.30 -29.97
C ASN A 211 -1.32 16.31 -31.47
N SER A 212 -0.30 16.07 -32.33
CA SER A 212 -0.44 16.26 -33.78
C SER A 212 -1.49 15.33 -34.40
N GLN A 213 -1.66 14.14 -33.81
CA GLN A 213 -2.62 13.15 -34.28
C GLN A 213 -3.93 13.18 -33.47
N LYS A 214 -5.05 13.28 -34.18
CA LYS A 214 -6.40 13.21 -33.61
C LYS A 214 -6.74 11.76 -33.22
N SER A 215 -7.42 11.59 -32.09
CA SER A 215 -8.01 10.31 -31.70
C SER A 215 -9.00 9.82 -32.76
N PHE A 216 -9.07 8.51 -32.95
CA PHE A 216 -10.00 7.86 -33.87
C PHE A 216 -10.65 6.66 -33.21
N VAL A 217 -11.72 6.16 -33.83
CA VAL A 217 -12.52 5.05 -33.32
C VAL A 217 -12.65 4.01 -34.42
N ILE A 218 -12.45 2.74 -34.07
CA ILE A 218 -12.52 1.61 -35.00
C ILE A 218 -13.65 0.67 -34.55
N ASP A 219 -14.44 0.22 -35.52
CA ASP A 219 -15.48 -0.79 -35.33
C ASP A 219 -14.88 -2.21 -35.37
N ILE A 220 -14.87 -2.89 -34.22
CA ILE A 220 -14.33 -4.25 -34.09
C ILE A 220 -15.31 -5.35 -34.48
N GLU A 221 -16.60 -5.02 -34.65
CA GLU A 221 -17.62 -5.96 -35.14
C GLU A 221 -17.75 -5.95 -36.66
N SER A 222 -16.92 -5.15 -37.36
CA SER A 222 -16.84 -5.13 -38.82
C SER A 222 -16.56 -6.53 -39.39
N ASP A 223 -16.97 -6.76 -40.63
CA ASP A 223 -16.86 -8.07 -41.31
C ASP A 223 -15.41 -8.57 -41.43
N GLU A 224 -14.43 -7.65 -41.38
CA GLU A 224 -13.00 -7.95 -41.40
C GLU A 224 -12.50 -8.43 -40.02
N ILE A 225 -12.91 -7.77 -38.94
CA ILE A 225 -12.36 -8.00 -37.59
C ILE A 225 -13.16 -9.06 -36.80
N GLN A 226 -14.48 -9.09 -36.94
CA GLN A 226 -15.38 -10.11 -36.36
C GLN A 226 -15.20 -10.38 -34.85
N ILE A 227 -14.75 -9.39 -34.07
CA ILE A 227 -14.58 -9.52 -32.62
C ILE A 227 -15.86 -9.04 -31.94
N LYS A 228 -16.52 -9.95 -31.20
CA LYS A 228 -17.74 -9.67 -30.42
C LYS A 228 -17.52 -10.03 -28.96
N ASN A 229 -18.20 -9.32 -28.06
CA ASN A 229 -18.21 -9.60 -26.62
C ASN A 229 -16.79 -9.69 -26.02
N VAL A 230 -16.01 -8.62 -26.17
CA VAL A 230 -14.69 -8.51 -25.52
C VAL A 230 -14.82 -8.65 -24.01
N ARG A 231 -13.98 -9.52 -23.43
CA ARG A 231 -13.87 -9.75 -21.98
C ARG A 231 -12.70 -8.96 -21.38
N ASP A 232 -11.54 -9.00 -22.04
CA ASP A 232 -10.34 -8.28 -21.61
C ASP A 232 -9.48 -7.84 -22.80
N LEU A 233 -8.69 -6.79 -22.61
CA LEU A 233 -7.83 -6.19 -23.62
C LEU A 233 -6.52 -5.76 -22.95
N VAL A 234 -5.39 -6.15 -23.54
CA VAL A 234 -4.05 -5.82 -23.04
C VAL A 234 -3.11 -5.55 -24.21
N PHE A 235 -2.07 -4.74 -24.00
CA PHE A 235 -1.00 -4.59 -24.99
C PHE A 235 0.03 -5.70 -24.84
N MET A 236 0.56 -6.17 -25.96
CA MET A 236 1.65 -7.12 -26.03
C MET A 236 3.00 -6.41 -25.96
N PHE A 237 4.02 -7.08 -25.45
CA PHE A 237 5.40 -6.61 -25.46
C PHE A 237 6.11 -7.00 -26.76
N ASP A 238 7.18 -6.26 -27.08
CA ASP A 238 8.14 -6.60 -28.15
C ASP A 238 7.64 -6.59 -29.60
N TYR A 239 6.53 -5.91 -29.86
CA TYR A 239 6.10 -5.59 -31.22
C TYR A 239 6.58 -4.20 -31.64
N ASN A 240 6.97 -4.05 -32.90
CA ASN A 240 7.37 -2.77 -33.47
C ASN A 240 6.18 -1.81 -33.62
N GLU A 241 5.04 -2.34 -34.03
CA GLU A 241 3.76 -1.62 -34.04
C GLU A 241 2.98 -1.90 -32.75
N PRO A 242 2.20 -0.93 -32.23
CA PRO A 242 1.38 -1.14 -31.04
C PRO A 242 0.40 -2.30 -31.28
N THR A 243 0.60 -3.39 -30.54
CA THR A 243 -0.15 -4.64 -30.74
C THR A 243 -0.94 -4.98 -29.49
N ILE A 244 -2.23 -5.25 -29.65
CA ILE A 244 -3.13 -5.62 -28.56
C ILE A 244 -3.54 -7.09 -28.66
N ALA A 245 -3.64 -7.75 -27.52
CA ALA A 245 -4.36 -9.00 -27.36
C ALA A 245 -5.78 -8.70 -26.88
N VAL A 246 -6.76 -9.26 -27.58
CA VAL A 246 -8.17 -9.10 -27.26
C VAL A 246 -8.73 -10.49 -26.92
N LEU A 247 -9.13 -10.69 -25.67
CA LEU A 247 -9.90 -11.85 -25.24
C LEU A 247 -11.37 -11.56 -25.50
N TYR A 248 -12.03 -12.39 -26.29
CA TYR A 248 -13.42 -12.18 -26.70
C TYR A 248 -14.16 -13.49 -26.88
N GLU A 249 -15.48 -13.39 -26.99
CA GLU A 249 -16.34 -14.54 -27.16
C GLU A 249 -17.30 -14.32 -28.34
N PRO A 250 -17.09 -14.98 -29.49
CA PRO A 250 -17.93 -14.80 -30.67
C PRO A 250 -19.43 -15.01 -30.40
N LYS A 251 -19.77 -16.00 -29.58
CA LYS A 251 -21.12 -16.34 -29.14
C LYS A 251 -21.13 -16.42 -27.62
N LYS A 252 -21.87 -15.54 -26.94
CA LYS A 252 -22.01 -15.58 -25.48
C LYS A 252 -22.58 -16.91 -25.00
N THR A 253 -21.95 -17.45 -23.98
CA THR A 253 -22.34 -18.70 -23.30
C THR A 253 -22.37 -18.49 -21.79
N TRP A 254 -22.81 -19.50 -21.06
CA TRP A 254 -22.83 -19.53 -19.60
C TRP A 254 -22.66 -20.97 -19.12
N ALA A 255 -22.50 -21.18 -17.81
CA ALA A 255 -22.24 -22.51 -17.24
C ALA A 255 -23.31 -23.57 -17.63
N GLY A 256 -24.56 -23.16 -17.86
CA GLY A 256 -25.62 -24.07 -18.30
C GLY A 256 -25.50 -24.55 -19.76
N SER A 257 -24.66 -23.92 -20.58
CA SER A 257 -24.40 -24.32 -21.98
C SER A 257 -23.07 -25.07 -22.17
N LEU A 258 -22.39 -25.46 -21.10
CA LEU A 258 -21.08 -26.14 -21.16
C LEU A 258 -21.11 -27.43 -21.98
N SER A 259 -22.25 -28.15 -22.02
CA SER A 259 -22.37 -29.37 -22.81
C SER A 259 -22.29 -29.16 -24.32
N GLU A 260 -22.59 -27.94 -24.80
CA GLU A 260 -22.61 -27.61 -26.23
C GLU A 260 -21.45 -26.66 -26.59
N PHE A 261 -21.10 -25.74 -25.70
CA PHE A 261 -20.09 -24.70 -25.92
C PHE A 261 -19.13 -24.58 -24.72
N SER A 262 -18.30 -25.60 -24.51
CA SER A 262 -17.26 -25.61 -23.48
C SER A 262 -16.01 -24.81 -23.87
N ASP A 263 -15.69 -24.73 -25.16
CA ASP A 263 -14.53 -24.00 -25.71
C ASP A 263 -15.00 -22.82 -26.60
N SER A 264 -15.65 -21.81 -26.01
CA SER A 264 -16.23 -20.68 -26.77
C SER A 264 -15.32 -19.45 -26.87
N CYS A 265 -14.30 -19.32 -26.01
CA CYS A 265 -13.45 -18.13 -25.95
C CYS A 265 -12.40 -18.13 -27.08
N CYS A 266 -12.01 -16.93 -27.49
CA CYS A 266 -10.97 -16.70 -28.49
C CYS A 266 -10.04 -15.54 -28.06
N ILE A 267 -8.77 -15.61 -28.47
CA ILE A 267 -7.83 -14.50 -28.35
C ILE A 267 -7.44 -14.05 -29.75
N ALA A 268 -7.61 -12.77 -30.05
CA ALA A 268 -7.11 -12.15 -31.29
C ALA A 268 -5.92 -11.26 -30.95
N ILE A 269 -4.80 -11.45 -31.65
CA ILE A 269 -3.67 -10.53 -31.61
C ILE A 269 -3.78 -9.59 -32.80
N VAL A 270 -3.89 -8.30 -32.51
CA VAL A 270 -4.27 -7.25 -33.45
C VAL A 270 -3.23 -6.14 -33.43
N SER A 271 -2.64 -5.83 -34.59
CA SER A 271 -1.78 -4.66 -34.76
C SER A 271 -2.61 -3.40 -35.00
N ILE A 272 -2.17 -2.29 -34.42
CA ILE A 272 -2.77 -0.98 -34.58
C ILE A 272 -1.87 -0.13 -35.47
N ASN A 273 -2.31 0.14 -36.69
CA ASN A 273 -1.60 1.08 -37.56
C ASN A 273 -2.12 2.51 -37.32
N LEU A 274 -1.28 3.35 -36.73
CA LEU A 274 -1.63 4.73 -36.37
C LEU A 274 -1.75 5.65 -37.59
N GLU A 275 -1.06 5.35 -38.68
CA GLU A 275 -1.07 6.15 -39.92
C GLU A 275 -2.34 5.90 -40.74
N SER A 276 -2.64 4.62 -41.00
CA SER A 276 -3.83 4.19 -41.74
C SER A 276 -5.10 4.18 -40.90
N LYS A 277 -4.97 4.30 -39.58
CA LYS A 277 -6.08 4.28 -38.60
C LYS A 277 -6.93 3.01 -38.73
N ALA A 278 -6.27 1.88 -38.93
CA ALA A 278 -6.89 0.58 -39.10
C ALA A 278 -6.30 -0.44 -38.13
N LEU A 279 -7.08 -1.49 -37.85
CA LEU A 279 -6.66 -2.66 -37.10
C LEU A 279 -6.41 -3.81 -38.08
N SER A 280 -5.30 -4.53 -37.92
CA SER A 280 -5.01 -5.73 -38.68
C SER A 280 -4.83 -6.92 -37.75
N ILE A 281 -5.47 -8.04 -38.06
CA ILE A 281 -5.33 -9.26 -37.26
C ILE A 281 -4.06 -9.97 -37.67
N ILE A 282 -3.12 -10.10 -36.73
CA ILE A 282 -1.90 -10.89 -36.93
C ILE A 282 -2.26 -12.38 -36.88
N HIS A 283 -3.00 -12.78 -35.85
CA HIS A 283 -3.47 -14.15 -35.68
C HIS A 283 -4.63 -14.27 -34.69
N ARG A 284 -5.31 -15.42 -34.72
CA ARG A 284 -6.38 -15.80 -33.79
C ARG A 284 -6.09 -17.15 -33.17
N ILE A 285 -6.29 -17.24 -31.86
CA ILE A 285 -6.30 -18.46 -31.08
C ILE A 285 -7.76 -18.75 -30.74
N THR A 286 -8.26 -19.90 -31.18
CA THR A 286 -9.67 -20.30 -31.05
C THR A 286 -9.81 -21.51 -30.13
N ASN A 287 -11.04 -21.79 -29.69
CA ASN A 287 -11.38 -22.94 -28.84
C ASN A 287 -10.66 -22.92 -27.48
N ILE A 288 -10.63 -21.74 -26.84
CA ILE A 288 -10.14 -21.57 -25.48
C ILE A 288 -11.30 -21.81 -24.51
N PRO A 289 -11.05 -22.33 -23.28
CA PRO A 289 -12.08 -22.55 -22.28
C PRO A 289 -13.02 -21.35 -22.07
N GLN A 290 -14.32 -21.66 -22.03
CA GLN A 290 -15.44 -20.71 -21.93
C GLN A 290 -15.41 -19.81 -20.69
N ASP A 291 -14.71 -20.23 -19.65
CA ASP A 291 -14.55 -19.57 -18.35
C ASP A 291 -13.32 -18.64 -18.30
N THR A 292 -12.54 -18.55 -19.38
CA THR A 292 -11.39 -17.62 -19.46
C THR A 292 -11.86 -16.16 -19.37
N PHE A 293 -11.36 -15.41 -18.39
CA PHE A 293 -11.88 -14.08 -18.07
C PHE A 293 -10.82 -12.96 -18.13
N THR A 294 -9.53 -13.26 -18.06
CA THR A 294 -8.46 -12.25 -18.15
C THR A 294 -7.22 -12.80 -18.83
N ILE A 295 -6.45 -11.89 -19.42
CA ILE A 295 -5.18 -12.16 -20.07
C ILE A 295 -4.09 -11.24 -19.51
N LEU A 296 -2.87 -11.75 -19.42
CA LEU A 296 -1.73 -11.06 -18.84
C LEU A 296 -0.53 -11.19 -19.79
N PRO A 297 -0.06 -10.10 -20.42
CA PRO A 297 1.12 -10.14 -21.27
C PRO A 297 2.37 -10.31 -20.41
N LEU A 298 3.36 -11.07 -20.89
CA LEU A 298 4.62 -11.29 -20.18
C LEU A 298 5.77 -10.54 -20.87
N PRO A 299 6.64 -9.84 -20.12
CA PRO A 299 7.83 -9.20 -20.67
C PRO A 299 8.93 -10.23 -20.97
N ARG A 300 10.02 -9.77 -21.60
CA ARG A 300 11.24 -10.56 -21.74
C ARG A 300 11.79 -11.01 -20.38
N PRO A 301 12.44 -12.18 -20.31
CA PRO A 301 12.79 -13.07 -21.43
C PRO A 301 11.70 -14.08 -21.83
N ILE A 302 10.62 -14.26 -21.08
CA ILE A 302 9.63 -15.31 -21.41
C ILE A 302 8.77 -14.92 -22.61
N GLY A 303 8.28 -13.66 -22.63
CA GLY A 303 7.39 -13.19 -23.68
C GLY A 303 6.04 -13.90 -23.71
N GLY A 304 5.22 -13.59 -24.73
CA GLY A 304 3.89 -14.20 -24.87
C GLY A 304 2.85 -13.63 -23.90
N LEU A 305 1.84 -14.44 -23.59
CA LEU A 305 0.76 -14.08 -22.66
C LEU A 305 0.30 -15.28 -21.84
N ILE A 306 -0.27 -15.00 -20.68
CA ILE A 306 -1.01 -15.95 -19.87
C ILE A 306 -2.49 -15.64 -19.98
N ALA A 307 -3.30 -16.65 -20.26
CA ALA A 307 -4.75 -16.59 -20.08
C ALA A 307 -5.13 -17.30 -18.77
N ILE A 308 -5.99 -16.67 -17.99
CA ILE A 308 -6.47 -17.20 -16.72
C ILE A 308 -7.97 -17.51 -16.86
N SER A 309 -8.29 -18.77 -16.58
CA SER A 309 -9.65 -19.28 -16.48
C SER A 309 -10.02 -19.52 -15.01
N SER A 310 -11.25 -19.92 -14.73
CA SER A 310 -11.71 -20.23 -13.37
C SER A 310 -10.93 -21.38 -12.74
N THR A 311 -10.42 -22.32 -13.56
CA THR A 311 -9.76 -23.54 -13.07
C THR A 311 -8.42 -23.84 -13.74
N ALA A 312 -7.96 -23.01 -14.68
CA ALA A 312 -6.73 -23.24 -15.42
C ALA A 312 -5.92 -21.96 -15.65
N VAL A 313 -4.59 -22.12 -15.69
CA VAL A 313 -3.62 -21.10 -16.11
C VAL A 313 -2.94 -21.59 -17.36
N MET A 314 -3.05 -20.84 -18.45
CA MET A 314 -2.59 -21.24 -19.79
C MET A 314 -1.58 -20.22 -20.32
N HIS A 315 -0.41 -20.68 -20.77
CA HIS A 315 0.56 -19.84 -21.45
C HIS A 315 0.48 -20.01 -22.96
N PHE A 316 0.48 -18.89 -23.69
CA PHE A 316 0.49 -18.84 -25.14
C PHE A 316 1.71 -18.08 -25.65
N SER A 317 2.41 -18.67 -26.62
CA SER A 317 3.49 -18.03 -27.39
C SER A 317 3.36 -18.41 -28.86
N GLN A 318 3.63 -17.46 -29.75
CA GLN A 318 3.63 -17.67 -31.21
C GLN A 318 2.37 -18.42 -31.71
N ASN A 319 1.19 -18.03 -31.21
CA ASN A 319 -0.12 -18.56 -31.60
C ASN A 319 -0.43 -19.98 -31.10
N LEU A 320 0.42 -20.54 -30.24
CA LEU A 320 0.25 -21.89 -29.69
C LEU A 320 0.18 -21.83 -28.18
N MET A 321 -0.68 -22.66 -27.59
CA MET A 321 -0.58 -22.95 -26.17
C MET A 321 0.70 -23.76 -25.95
N THR A 322 1.60 -23.25 -25.11
CA THR A 322 2.85 -23.97 -24.78
C THR A 322 2.74 -24.76 -23.49
N PHE A 323 1.94 -24.30 -22.54
CA PHE A 323 1.79 -24.94 -21.24
C PHE A 323 0.45 -24.61 -20.59
N MET A 324 -0.13 -25.56 -19.85
CA MET A 324 -1.31 -25.35 -19.02
C MET A 324 -1.15 -26.07 -17.68
N ASN A 325 -1.58 -25.42 -16.60
CA ASN A 325 -1.81 -26.05 -15.30
C ASN A 325 -3.28 -25.94 -14.91
N ILE A 326 -3.80 -27.02 -14.35
CA ILE A 326 -5.15 -27.09 -13.76
C ILE A 326 -5.05 -26.99 -12.24
N THR A 327 -5.82 -26.08 -11.64
CA THR A 327 -5.82 -25.82 -10.17
C THR A 327 -6.92 -26.54 -9.41
N SER A 328 -7.87 -27.15 -10.11
CA SER A 328 -9.00 -27.86 -9.49
C SER A 328 -9.49 -29.00 -10.38
N LYS A 329 -9.86 -30.12 -9.75
CA LYS A 329 -10.55 -31.24 -10.42
C LYS A 329 -11.87 -30.83 -11.09
N LEU A 330 -12.47 -29.70 -10.69
CA LEU A 330 -13.65 -29.16 -11.35
C LEU A 330 -13.42 -28.87 -12.84
N ALA A 331 -12.17 -28.61 -13.26
CA ALA A 331 -11.84 -28.36 -14.66
C ALA A 331 -12.26 -29.51 -15.58
N ALA A 332 -12.27 -30.75 -15.09
CA ALA A 332 -12.69 -31.91 -15.88
C ALA A 332 -14.20 -31.91 -16.16
N ILE A 333 -15.01 -31.28 -15.30
CA ILE A 333 -16.48 -31.26 -15.40
C ILE A 333 -16.89 -30.22 -16.45
N GLY A 334 -17.41 -30.69 -17.59
CA GLY A 334 -17.75 -29.80 -18.70
C GLY A 334 -16.53 -29.25 -19.44
N SER A 335 -15.38 -29.95 -19.31
CA SER A 335 -14.18 -29.66 -20.09
C SER A 335 -14.47 -29.72 -21.59
N GLY A 336 -13.94 -28.74 -22.31
CA GLY A 336 -13.86 -28.83 -23.76
C GLY A 336 -12.67 -29.63 -24.22
N LYS A 337 -12.52 -29.70 -25.55
CA LYS A 337 -11.50 -30.50 -26.22
C LYS A 337 -10.09 -30.08 -25.77
N MET A 338 -9.87 -28.78 -25.59
CA MET A 338 -8.55 -28.26 -25.21
C MET A 338 -8.09 -28.78 -23.84
N ILE A 339 -8.99 -28.80 -22.85
CA ILE A 339 -8.69 -29.29 -21.49
C ILE A 339 -8.61 -30.81 -21.48
N SER A 340 -9.52 -31.51 -22.18
CA SER A 340 -9.50 -32.97 -22.22
C SER A 340 -8.22 -33.51 -22.87
N ASP A 341 -7.82 -32.95 -24.02
CA ASP A 341 -6.61 -33.37 -24.74
C ASP A 341 -5.35 -33.12 -23.89
N TRP A 342 -5.34 -32.03 -23.09
CA TRP A 342 -4.23 -31.73 -22.18
C TRP A 342 -4.19 -32.68 -20.98
N LEU A 343 -5.33 -33.00 -20.37
CA LEU A 343 -5.44 -33.95 -19.27
C LEU A 343 -4.98 -35.36 -19.66
N ASP A 344 -5.22 -35.77 -20.90
CA ASP A 344 -4.83 -37.09 -21.40
C ASP A 344 -3.32 -37.19 -21.71
N THR A 345 -2.65 -36.06 -21.94
CA THR A 345 -1.25 -36.02 -22.40
C THR A 345 -0.25 -35.57 -21.35
N SER A 346 -0.70 -34.81 -20.34
CA SER A 346 0.19 -34.12 -19.40
C SER A 346 -0.25 -34.31 -17.94
N ASP A 347 0.68 -34.74 -17.09
CA ASP A 347 0.43 -34.85 -15.64
C ASP A 347 0.04 -33.49 -15.03
N GLN A 348 -0.98 -33.50 -14.18
CA GLN A 348 -1.51 -32.30 -13.52
C GLN A 348 -1.25 -32.33 -12.00
N PRO A 349 -0.05 -31.93 -11.54
CA PRO A 349 0.33 -32.01 -10.13
C PRO A 349 -0.49 -31.11 -9.21
N TYR A 350 -1.13 -30.06 -9.76
CA TYR A 350 -1.90 -29.07 -9.00
C TYR A 350 -3.41 -29.28 -9.07
N SER A 351 -3.90 -30.34 -9.72
CA SER A 351 -5.34 -30.59 -9.86
C SER A 351 -6.05 -30.82 -8.51
N ASP A 352 -5.34 -31.41 -7.54
CA ASP A 352 -5.80 -31.65 -6.17
C ASP A 352 -5.82 -30.39 -5.29
N LEU A 353 -5.28 -29.26 -5.77
CA LEU A 353 -5.24 -28.02 -5.01
C LEU A 353 -6.67 -27.49 -4.71
N ASN A 354 -7.62 -27.78 -5.60
CA ASN A 354 -9.03 -27.37 -5.51
C ASN A 354 -9.25 -25.86 -5.34
N MET A 355 -8.38 -25.05 -5.94
CA MET A 355 -8.49 -23.59 -5.92
C MET A 355 -9.21 -23.07 -7.16
N ILE A 356 -10.13 -22.12 -6.93
CA ILE A 356 -10.91 -21.43 -7.97
C ILE A 356 -10.29 -20.06 -8.19
N LEU A 357 -9.92 -19.74 -9.44
CA LEU A 357 -9.22 -18.51 -9.82
C LEU A 357 -10.15 -17.38 -10.27
N ASP A 358 -11.45 -17.55 -10.09
CA ASP A 358 -12.46 -16.58 -10.51
C ASP A 358 -12.15 -15.16 -10.04
N GLY A 359 -12.29 -14.21 -10.97
CA GLY A 359 -12.13 -12.79 -10.70
C GLY A 359 -10.74 -12.40 -10.21
N SER A 360 -9.74 -13.27 -10.38
CA SER A 360 -8.42 -13.05 -9.81
C SER A 360 -7.72 -11.81 -10.36
N LYS A 361 -6.88 -11.21 -9.52
CA LYS A 361 -5.99 -10.11 -9.88
C LYS A 361 -4.55 -10.59 -9.87
N ALA A 362 -3.85 -10.30 -10.96
CA ALA A 362 -2.48 -10.66 -11.17
C ALA A 362 -1.54 -9.47 -11.00
N ALA A 363 -0.35 -9.71 -10.46
CA ALA A 363 0.76 -8.77 -10.45
C ALA A 363 2.06 -9.47 -10.85
N VAL A 364 2.69 -8.98 -11.91
CA VAL A 364 3.97 -9.50 -12.43
C VAL A 364 5.11 -8.88 -11.63
N LEU A 365 5.64 -9.59 -10.64
CA LEU A 365 6.71 -9.08 -9.77
C LEU A 365 8.04 -9.00 -10.51
N SER A 366 8.39 -10.09 -11.18
CA SER A 366 9.60 -10.25 -11.99
C SER A 366 9.19 -10.88 -13.33
N SER A 367 10.16 -11.14 -14.20
CA SER A 367 9.88 -11.81 -15.47
C SER A 367 9.35 -13.24 -15.33
N ASN A 368 9.57 -13.89 -14.19
CA ASN A 368 9.18 -15.27 -13.93
C ASN A 368 8.21 -15.46 -12.74
N ILE A 369 8.01 -14.45 -11.89
CA ILE A 369 7.16 -14.56 -10.69
C ILE A 369 5.92 -13.68 -10.85
N ILE A 370 4.75 -14.30 -10.70
CA ILE A 370 3.46 -13.64 -10.75
C ILE A 370 2.68 -13.97 -9.47
N LEU A 371 2.13 -12.94 -8.82
CA LEU A 371 1.19 -13.13 -7.73
C LEU A 371 -0.24 -13.09 -8.25
N LEU A 372 -1.07 -13.98 -7.74
CA LEU A 372 -2.49 -14.07 -8.05
C LEU A 372 -3.31 -14.14 -6.78
N TRP A 373 -4.24 -13.21 -6.62
CA TRP A 373 -5.28 -13.27 -5.60
C TRP A 373 -6.61 -13.60 -6.25
N ASN A 374 -7.35 -14.57 -5.70
CA ASN A 374 -8.71 -14.85 -6.17
C ASN A 374 -9.77 -14.02 -5.43
N MET A 375 -11.03 -14.15 -5.85
CA MET A 375 -12.15 -13.45 -5.21
C MET A 375 -12.47 -13.92 -3.78
N LEU A 376 -11.92 -15.05 -3.35
CA LEU A 376 -12.11 -15.60 -1.99
C LEU A 376 -11.08 -15.06 -0.99
N GLY A 377 -10.01 -14.42 -1.48
CA GLY A 377 -8.91 -13.90 -0.66
C GLY A 377 -7.75 -14.87 -0.47
N GLU A 378 -7.69 -15.92 -1.27
CA GLU A 378 -6.55 -16.84 -1.37
C GLU A 378 -5.47 -16.22 -2.27
N LEU A 379 -4.20 -16.54 -1.98
CA LEU A 379 -3.03 -16.00 -2.66
C LEU A 379 -2.14 -17.15 -3.13
N ILE A 380 -1.79 -17.12 -4.40
CA ILE A 380 -0.82 -18.03 -5.01
C ILE A 380 0.31 -17.25 -5.67
N SER A 381 1.51 -17.83 -5.67
CA SER A 381 2.59 -17.39 -6.53
C SER A 381 2.79 -18.40 -7.67
N LEU A 382 2.89 -17.88 -8.88
CA LEU A 382 3.25 -18.65 -10.07
C LEU A 382 4.71 -18.34 -10.40
N GLU A 383 5.52 -19.40 -10.47
CA GLU A 383 6.90 -19.32 -10.93
C GLU A 383 7.02 -20.02 -12.29
N ILE A 384 7.40 -19.25 -13.31
CA ILE A 384 7.38 -19.66 -14.71
C ILE A 384 8.81 -19.96 -15.15
N PHE A 385 9.00 -21.17 -15.67
CA PHE A 385 10.25 -21.62 -16.24
C PHE A 385 10.10 -21.75 -17.74
N GLY A 386 10.89 -20.97 -18.48
CA GLY A 386 10.79 -20.89 -19.92
C GLY A 386 11.69 -19.82 -20.50
N ASP A 387 11.65 -19.72 -21.81
CA ASP A 387 12.34 -18.70 -22.61
C ASP A 387 11.39 -18.21 -23.71
N ILE A 388 11.86 -17.33 -24.60
CA ILE A 388 11.09 -16.71 -25.70
C ILE A 388 10.36 -17.77 -26.57
N ARG A 389 10.91 -18.98 -26.66
CA ARG A 389 10.35 -20.09 -27.47
C ARG A 389 9.13 -20.75 -26.83
N GLY A 390 8.95 -20.61 -25.52
CA GLY A 390 7.87 -21.23 -24.79
C GLY A 390 8.20 -21.55 -23.34
N VAL A 391 7.14 -21.83 -22.58
CA VAL A 391 7.21 -22.21 -21.17
C VAL A 391 7.27 -23.72 -21.06
N SER A 392 8.26 -24.23 -20.30
CA SER A 392 8.43 -25.66 -20.04
C SER A 392 7.75 -26.12 -18.76
N LYS A 393 7.62 -25.24 -17.76
CA LYS A 393 6.99 -25.53 -16.48
C LYS A 393 6.42 -24.28 -15.83
N ILE A 394 5.27 -24.41 -15.20
CA ILE A 394 4.72 -23.40 -14.28
C ILE A 394 4.62 -24.08 -12.91
N LYS A 395 5.33 -23.57 -11.90
CA LYS A 395 5.21 -24.01 -10.51
C LYS A 395 4.18 -23.13 -9.79
N ILE A 396 3.22 -23.75 -9.11
CA ILE A 396 2.20 -23.05 -8.32
C ILE A 396 2.50 -23.26 -6.84
N ASN A 397 2.78 -22.18 -6.12
CA ASN A 397 3.00 -22.22 -4.68
C ASN A 397 1.84 -21.48 -3.97
N PRO A 398 0.95 -22.20 -3.26
CA PRO A 398 -0.10 -21.58 -2.47
C PRO A 398 0.50 -20.92 -1.23
N LEU A 399 0.30 -19.60 -1.12
CA LEU A 399 0.80 -18.79 -0.01
C LEU A 399 -0.28 -18.58 1.06
N VAL A 400 -1.54 -18.46 0.62
CA VAL A 400 -2.73 -18.40 1.45
C VAL A 400 -3.78 -19.28 0.78
N LYS A 401 -4.30 -20.26 1.51
CA LYS A 401 -5.33 -21.17 1.02
C LYS A 401 -6.42 -21.35 2.06
N ASN A 402 -7.67 -21.44 1.62
CA ASN A 402 -8.80 -21.77 2.46
C ASN A 402 -9.15 -23.26 2.29
N ASN A 403 -8.90 -24.06 3.32
CA ASN A 403 -9.28 -25.47 3.34
C ASN A 403 -10.75 -25.56 3.76
N LEU A 404 -11.62 -25.93 2.82
CA LEU A 404 -13.02 -26.22 3.11
C LEU A 404 -13.12 -27.54 3.87
N SER A 405 -13.07 -27.49 5.21
CA SER A 405 -13.39 -28.63 6.06
C SER A 405 -14.91 -28.68 6.29
N ASN A 406 -15.58 -29.65 5.67
CA ASN A 406 -16.97 -30.06 5.95
C ASN A 406 -18.02 -28.92 6.07
N GLY A 407 -17.91 -27.87 5.25
CA GLY A 407 -18.99 -26.90 4.97
C GLY A 407 -19.35 -25.89 6.06
N ILE A 408 -18.72 -25.91 7.24
CA ILE A 408 -19.09 -25.02 8.37
C ILE A 408 -17.90 -24.17 8.86
N SER A 409 -16.65 -24.67 8.81
CA SER A 409 -15.44 -23.90 9.18
C SER A 409 -14.61 -23.58 7.95
N ARG A 410 -14.07 -22.35 7.89
CA ARG A 410 -13.03 -21.96 6.92
C ARG A 410 -11.70 -22.04 7.64
N ASP A 411 -11.00 -23.16 7.47
CA ASP A 411 -9.68 -23.32 8.07
C ASP A 411 -8.64 -22.77 7.09
N TRP A 412 -7.96 -21.69 7.47
CA TRP A 412 -6.98 -21.04 6.61
C TRP A 412 -5.59 -21.64 6.82
N GLU A 413 -4.94 -22.04 5.72
CA GLU A 413 -3.53 -22.40 5.66
C GLU A 413 -2.77 -21.19 5.14
N ILE A 414 -1.98 -20.56 6.01
CA ILE A 414 -1.29 -19.30 5.75
C ILE A 414 0.21 -19.53 5.89
N ASN A 415 0.93 -19.47 4.78
CA ASN A 415 2.38 -19.60 4.70
C ASN A 415 3.09 -18.23 4.59
N THR A 416 2.34 -17.13 4.74
CA THR A 416 2.82 -15.74 4.57
C THR A 416 2.19 -14.82 5.63
N ASP A 417 2.30 -13.49 5.48
CA ASP A 417 1.65 -12.55 6.41
C ASP A 417 0.11 -12.65 6.33
N PRO A 418 -0.61 -12.87 7.45
CA PRO A 418 -2.08 -12.95 7.47
C PRO A 418 -2.80 -11.71 6.93
N SER A 419 -2.13 -10.56 6.90
CA SER A 419 -2.68 -9.32 6.31
C SER A 419 -2.94 -9.44 4.80
N LEU A 420 -2.31 -10.41 4.14
CA LEU A 420 -2.46 -10.68 2.70
C LEU A 420 -3.69 -11.53 2.38
N VAL A 421 -4.45 -11.98 3.39
CA VAL A 421 -5.75 -12.63 3.23
C VAL A 421 -6.78 -11.56 2.84
N MET A 422 -6.86 -11.25 1.54
CA MET A 422 -7.57 -10.07 1.05
C MET A 422 -8.06 -10.22 -0.40
N VAL A 423 -9.09 -9.46 -0.76
CA VAL A 423 -9.63 -9.42 -2.12
C VAL A 423 -9.24 -8.10 -2.80
N PRO A 424 -8.18 -8.09 -3.63
CA PRO A 424 -7.70 -6.87 -4.27
C PRO A 424 -8.65 -6.39 -5.37
N SER A 425 -8.78 -5.08 -5.46
CA SER A 425 -9.42 -4.38 -6.59
C SER A 425 -8.40 -3.97 -7.64
N THR A 426 -7.21 -3.57 -7.19
CA THR A 426 -6.12 -3.03 -8.00
C THR A 426 -4.77 -3.35 -7.36
N ILE A 427 -3.74 -3.54 -8.17
CA ILE A 427 -2.37 -3.74 -7.71
C ILE A 427 -1.47 -2.81 -8.52
N SER A 428 -0.61 -2.05 -7.85
CA SER A 428 0.34 -1.14 -8.48
C SER A 428 1.75 -1.45 -8.00
N ILE A 429 2.62 -1.85 -8.93
CA ILE A 429 4.05 -1.98 -8.66
C ILE A 429 4.64 -0.59 -8.65
N ILE A 430 5.31 -0.24 -7.56
CA ILE A 430 5.91 1.09 -7.34
C ILE A 430 7.37 1.04 -7.80
N SER A 431 8.15 0.12 -7.26
CA SER A 431 9.56 -0.05 -7.61
C SER A 431 9.92 -1.52 -7.61
N HIS A 432 10.71 -1.93 -8.60
CA HIS A 432 11.32 -3.27 -8.63
C HIS A 432 12.61 -3.35 -7.80
N ASP A 433 13.19 -2.21 -7.42
CA ASP A 433 14.34 -2.10 -6.52
C ASP A 433 14.12 -0.95 -5.51
N ALA A 434 13.46 -1.28 -4.41
CA ALA A 434 13.13 -0.35 -3.35
C ALA A 434 14.33 0.00 -2.46
N PHE A 435 15.40 -0.81 -2.46
CA PHE A 435 16.60 -0.53 -1.66
C PHE A 435 17.29 0.75 -2.16
N ASN A 436 17.32 0.94 -3.48
CA ASN A 436 17.99 2.04 -4.16
C ASN A 436 17.04 3.17 -4.61
N MET A 437 15.80 3.21 -4.12
CA MET A 437 14.89 4.31 -4.42
C MET A 437 15.49 5.65 -3.96
N LYS A 438 15.69 6.57 -4.90
CA LYS A 438 15.98 7.98 -4.61
C LYS A 438 14.73 8.59 -4.01
N ILE A 439 14.82 9.07 -2.78
CA ILE A 439 13.68 9.64 -2.07
C ILE A 439 14.03 11.09 -1.77
N SER A 440 13.08 12.00 -2.04
CA SER A 440 13.19 13.39 -1.63
C SER A 440 13.23 13.42 -0.11
N GLU A 441 14.42 13.60 0.47
CA GLU A 441 14.54 13.99 1.86
C GLU A 441 13.71 15.25 2.05
N THR A 442 12.81 15.23 3.03
CA THR A 442 12.01 16.40 3.39
C THR A 442 12.97 17.53 3.73
N ASN A 443 12.97 18.59 2.90
CA ASN A 443 13.81 19.78 3.04
C ASN A 443 13.94 20.23 4.51
N SER A 444 15.03 19.88 5.16
CA SER A 444 15.58 20.61 6.29
C SER A 444 16.58 21.61 5.72
N ASN A 445 16.17 22.87 5.64
CA ASN A 445 17.09 23.97 5.35
C ASN A 445 18.11 24.09 6.49
N SER A 446 19.31 23.60 6.28
CA SER A 446 20.52 24.14 6.91
C SER A 446 21.68 24.00 5.94
N GLY A 447 22.23 25.14 5.54
CA GLY A 447 23.39 25.23 4.66
C GLY A 447 24.63 24.55 5.25
N ASP A 448 25.54 24.23 4.34
CA ASP A 448 26.93 23.84 4.55
C ASP A 448 27.18 22.47 5.21
N SER A 449 27.22 21.43 4.39
CA SER A 449 28.46 20.64 4.24
C SER A 449 28.37 19.67 3.07
N HIS A 450 29.27 19.86 2.10
CA HIS A 450 29.64 18.87 1.11
C HIS A 450 30.27 17.66 1.82
N TYR A 451 29.45 16.70 2.22
CA TYR A 451 29.86 15.31 2.26
C TYR A 451 29.04 14.57 1.21
N LEU A 452 29.67 14.34 0.07
CA LEU A 452 29.29 13.25 -0.83
C LEU A 452 29.34 11.97 0.00
N ALA A 453 28.21 11.60 0.61
CA ALA A 453 28.00 10.23 1.01
C ALA A 453 28.02 9.44 -0.30
N SER A 454 29.19 8.87 -0.60
CA SER A 454 29.33 7.83 -1.60
C SER A 454 28.21 6.84 -1.36
N GLY A 455 27.26 6.77 -2.29
CA GLY A 455 26.26 5.71 -2.30
C GLY A 455 27.04 4.41 -2.24
N GLY A 456 27.08 3.81 -1.05
CA GLY A 456 27.60 2.47 -0.88
C GLY A 456 26.73 1.61 -1.75
N ILE A 457 27.27 1.17 -2.88
CA ILE A 457 26.70 0.11 -3.69
C ILE A 457 26.73 -1.11 -2.77
N SER A 458 25.67 -1.29 -1.99
CA SER A 458 25.46 -2.56 -1.31
C SER A 458 25.20 -3.55 -2.42
N SER A 459 26.21 -4.37 -2.72
CA SER A 459 26.14 -5.51 -3.62
C SER A 459 25.27 -6.62 -3.01
N SER A 460 24.07 -6.30 -2.54
CA SER A 460 23.10 -7.31 -2.13
C SER A 460 22.54 -7.93 -3.40
N SER A 461 22.69 -9.25 -3.52
CA SER A 461 22.01 -10.08 -4.53
C SER A 461 20.49 -10.12 -4.34
N LYS A 462 19.89 -9.09 -3.72
CA LYS A 462 18.49 -9.03 -3.30
C LYS A 462 17.87 -7.77 -3.88
N SER A 463 16.76 -7.93 -4.58
CA SER A 463 15.87 -6.85 -5.01
C SER A 463 14.69 -6.80 -4.05
N MET A 464 14.33 -5.62 -3.55
CA MET A 464 13.07 -5.44 -2.84
C MET A 464 12.05 -4.86 -3.82
N ILE A 465 10.98 -5.59 -4.11
CA ILE A 465 9.88 -5.06 -4.91
C ILE A 465 8.87 -4.44 -3.97
N LEU A 466 8.62 -3.14 -4.11
CA LEU A 466 7.59 -2.41 -3.38
C LEU A 466 6.34 -2.27 -4.25
N PHE A 467 5.19 -2.64 -3.71
CA PHE A 467 3.92 -2.55 -4.42
C PHE A 467 2.75 -2.27 -3.47
N PHE A 468 1.70 -1.68 -4.03
CA PHE A 468 0.50 -1.33 -3.32
C PHE A 468 -0.67 -2.21 -3.76
N VAL A 469 -1.38 -2.76 -2.79
CA VAL A 469 -2.57 -3.60 -2.99
C VAL A 469 -3.79 -2.83 -2.51
N GLY A 470 -4.59 -2.35 -3.46
CA GLY A 470 -5.84 -1.66 -3.20
C GLY A 470 -7.00 -2.65 -3.07
N THR A 471 -7.96 -2.32 -2.21
CA THR A 471 -9.12 -3.16 -1.91
C THR A 471 -10.40 -2.34 -1.89
N ARG A 472 -11.51 -2.99 -2.28
CA ARG A 472 -12.84 -2.40 -2.16
C ARG A 472 -13.48 -2.60 -0.79
N GLY A 473 -13.06 -3.65 -0.10
CA GLY A 473 -13.76 -4.26 1.03
C GLY A 473 -12.88 -4.63 2.22
N GLY A 474 -11.85 -3.84 2.49
CA GLY A 474 -10.94 -4.08 3.61
C GLY A 474 -9.75 -3.13 3.55
N HIS A 475 -8.76 -3.27 4.43
CA HIS A 475 -7.61 -2.38 4.42
C HIS A 475 -6.78 -2.55 3.15
N SER A 476 -6.42 -1.43 2.52
CA SER A 476 -5.46 -1.44 1.42
C SER A 476 -4.06 -1.35 2.01
N ILE A 477 -3.09 -2.04 1.43
CA ILE A 477 -1.76 -2.19 2.04
C ILE A 477 -0.65 -1.75 1.10
N LEU A 478 0.39 -1.15 1.68
CA LEU A 478 1.70 -1.00 1.05
C LEU A 478 2.58 -2.15 1.56
N THR A 479 3.10 -2.96 0.65
CA THR A 479 3.86 -4.16 1.00
C THR A 479 5.08 -4.31 0.10
N SER A 480 6.11 -4.99 0.60
CA SER A 480 7.25 -5.37 -0.21
C SER A 480 7.52 -6.86 -0.15
N VAL A 481 8.15 -7.37 -1.21
CA VAL A 481 8.68 -8.73 -1.26
C VAL A 481 10.16 -8.69 -1.63
N ASN A 482 10.97 -9.45 -0.91
CA ASN A 482 12.39 -9.60 -1.20
C ASN A 482 12.59 -10.74 -2.19
N LEU A 483 13.17 -10.45 -3.35
CA LEU A 483 13.59 -11.44 -4.34
C LEU A 483 15.10 -11.59 -4.34
N ASN A 484 15.58 -12.82 -4.38
CA ASN A 484 16.98 -13.09 -4.66
C ASN A 484 17.20 -12.93 -6.18
N ILE A 485 18.04 -11.97 -6.56
CA ILE A 485 18.49 -11.83 -7.94
C ILE A 485 19.54 -12.92 -8.16
N GLU A 486 19.14 -14.03 -8.76
CA GLU A 486 20.11 -14.92 -9.38
C GLU A 486 20.80 -14.16 -10.52
N LYS A 487 22.11 -13.96 -10.40
CA LYS A 487 22.91 -13.47 -11.52
C LYS A 487 22.94 -14.59 -12.57
N THR A 488 21.94 -14.63 -13.45
CA THR A 488 22.09 -15.34 -14.72
C THR A 488 23.29 -14.74 -15.44
N ARG A 489 24.35 -15.55 -15.55
CA ARG A 489 25.65 -15.28 -16.16
C ARG A 489 25.62 -14.22 -17.28
N THR A 490 25.91 -12.97 -16.94
CA THR A 490 26.77 -12.13 -17.80
C THR A 490 28.23 -12.43 -17.46
N SER A 491 28.62 -13.70 -17.59
CA SER A 491 30.02 -14.10 -17.60
C SER A 491 30.25 -14.80 -18.93
N ASN A 492 30.26 -14.00 -20.00
CA ASN A 492 30.93 -14.27 -21.28
C ASN A 492 31.07 -12.98 -22.11
N PHE A 493 31.07 -11.79 -21.49
CA PHE A 493 31.45 -10.54 -22.17
C PHE A 493 32.10 -9.48 -21.26
N SER A 494 32.78 -9.91 -20.18
CA SER A 494 33.52 -8.99 -19.30
C SER A 494 34.90 -9.50 -18.90
N THR A 495 35.52 -10.33 -19.73
CA THR A 495 36.96 -10.62 -19.68
C THR A 495 37.51 -10.72 -21.10
N LEU A 496 37.39 -9.64 -21.87
CA LEU A 496 38.40 -9.35 -22.89
C LEU A 496 39.37 -8.39 -22.22
N ASN A 497 40.50 -8.96 -21.79
CA ASN A 497 41.65 -8.21 -21.35
C ASN A 497 41.97 -7.13 -22.40
N SER A 498 42.27 -5.94 -21.90
CA SER A 498 42.69 -4.76 -22.64
C SER A 498 44.07 -4.88 -23.28
N ASP A 499 44.40 -6.03 -23.91
CA ASP A 499 45.73 -6.31 -24.48
C ASP A 499 45.68 -6.96 -25.88
N PHE A 500 44.58 -6.81 -26.63
CA PHE A 500 44.54 -7.21 -28.05
C PHE A 500 43.82 -6.18 -28.91
N ILE A 501 44.37 -4.96 -28.95
CA ILE A 501 44.20 -4.06 -30.10
C ILE A 501 45.42 -4.27 -30.98
N GLU A 502 45.29 -5.17 -31.96
CA GLU A 502 45.92 -5.10 -33.29
C GLU A 502 45.70 -6.42 -34.03
N LYS A 503 44.58 -6.50 -34.75
CA LYS A 503 44.44 -7.08 -36.10
C LYS A 503 42.97 -7.06 -36.49
N SER A 504 42.68 -6.43 -37.62
CA SER A 504 41.38 -6.42 -38.28
C SER A 504 40.95 -7.85 -38.61
N VAL A 505 39.87 -8.31 -37.97
CA VAL A 505 39.17 -9.55 -38.35
C VAL A 505 37.82 -9.14 -38.91
N ASP A 506 37.50 -9.62 -40.10
CA ASP A 506 36.29 -9.28 -40.86
C ASP A 506 35.03 -9.69 -40.10
N LEU A 507 34.05 -8.78 -40.06
CA LEU A 507 32.79 -8.91 -39.33
C LEU A 507 31.92 -10.09 -39.81
N ASP A 508 32.16 -10.58 -41.02
CA ASP A 508 31.39 -11.65 -41.62
C ASP A 508 31.74 -13.04 -41.05
N ASP A 509 32.96 -13.26 -40.54
CA ASP A 509 33.36 -14.53 -39.93
C ASP A 509 32.76 -14.75 -38.52
N LEU A 510 32.38 -13.65 -37.83
CA LEU A 510 31.78 -13.73 -36.49
C LEU A 510 30.30 -14.19 -36.53
N LEU A 511 29.61 -13.95 -37.64
CA LEU A 511 28.18 -14.30 -37.80
C LEU A 511 27.96 -15.79 -38.08
N TYR A 512 28.97 -16.50 -38.61
CA TYR A 512 28.87 -17.93 -38.90
C TYR A 512 29.43 -18.84 -37.79
N SER A 513 30.28 -18.32 -36.87
CA SER A 513 30.84 -19.13 -35.77
C SER A 513 29.87 -19.40 -34.61
N VAL A 514 28.70 -18.74 -34.58
CA VAL A 514 27.67 -18.94 -33.55
C VAL A 514 26.89 -20.26 -33.74
N ASN A 515 26.94 -20.87 -34.92
CA ASN A 515 26.13 -22.06 -35.21
C ASN A 515 26.78 -23.40 -34.85
N ASP A 516 28.11 -23.48 -34.71
CA ASP A 516 28.79 -24.77 -34.49
C ASP A 516 29.04 -25.13 -33.02
N SER A 517 28.80 -24.21 -32.08
CA SER A 517 28.97 -24.48 -30.64
C SER A 517 27.70 -24.93 -29.91
N PHE A 518 26.55 -25.01 -30.60
CA PHE A 518 25.28 -25.51 -30.04
C PHE A 518 25.03 -27.01 -30.29
N ALA A 519 25.89 -27.70 -31.03
CA ALA A 519 25.58 -29.05 -31.52
C ALA A 519 26.11 -30.22 -30.66
N ASN A 520 26.94 -30.01 -29.63
CA ASN A 520 27.45 -31.12 -28.81
C ASN A 520 27.65 -30.72 -27.35
N GLN A 521 26.57 -30.76 -26.56
CA GLN A 521 26.64 -31.03 -25.14
C GLN A 521 25.31 -31.65 -24.69
N GLU A 522 25.32 -32.98 -24.57
CA GLU A 522 24.30 -33.74 -23.86
C GLU A 522 24.23 -33.21 -22.41
N LEU A 523 23.22 -32.40 -22.11
CA LEU A 523 22.89 -31.91 -20.77
C LEU A 523 22.10 -32.99 -20.02
N ASN A 524 22.77 -34.11 -19.74
CA ASN A 524 22.31 -35.06 -18.73
C ASN A 524 22.79 -34.59 -17.36
N GLY A 525 21.83 -34.13 -16.54
CA GLY A 525 21.99 -33.99 -15.09
C GLY A 525 22.56 -32.65 -14.63
N LEU A 526 21.65 -31.71 -14.30
CA LEU A 526 21.78 -30.70 -13.24
C LEU A 526 20.43 -29.95 -13.12
N VAL A 527 19.35 -30.70 -12.86
CA VAL A 527 18.17 -30.13 -12.19
C VAL A 527 18.51 -30.17 -10.71
N SER A 528 19.17 -29.13 -10.20
CA SER A 528 19.14 -28.88 -8.76
C SER A 528 17.72 -28.43 -8.44
N ASP A 529 17.01 -29.22 -7.63
CA ASP A 529 15.83 -28.76 -6.89
C ASP A 529 16.18 -27.44 -6.22
N LEU A 530 15.78 -26.34 -6.84
CA LEU A 530 15.74 -25.03 -6.23
C LEU A 530 14.75 -25.14 -5.09
N GLY A 531 15.26 -25.09 -3.85
CA GLY A 531 14.46 -25.08 -2.64
C GLY A 531 13.33 -24.07 -2.77
N ASP A 532 12.18 -24.38 -2.18
CA ASP A 532 10.97 -23.57 -2.28
C ASP A 532 11.29 -22.08 -2.16
N THR A 533 10.90 -21.33 -3.20
CA THR A 533 11.03 -19.88 -3.29
C THR A 533 10.10 -19.26 -2.26
N ASN A 534 10.55 -19.24 -1.00
CA ASN A 534 9.83 -18.63 0.10
C ASN A 534 9.84 -17.11 -0.10
N LEU A 535 8.72 -16.58 -0.58
CA LEU A 535 8.49 -15.16 -0.73
C LEU A 535 8.22 -14.56 0.65
N GLU A 536 9.18 -13.78 1.16
CA GLU A 536 9.05 -13.06 2.41
C GLU A 536 8.41 -11.69 2.15
N PHE A 537 7.22 -11.48 2.72
CA PHE A 537 6.46 -10.23 2.60
C PHE A 537 6.63 -9.38 3.85
N LYS A 538 6.74 -8.06 3.65
CA LYS A 538 6.77 -7.07 4.72
C LYS A 538 5.71 -6.00 4.49
N ILE A 539 4.79 -5.87 5.43
CA ILE A 539 3.78 -4.80 5.43
C ILE A 539 4.41 -3.51 5.95
N HIS A 540 4.30 -2.44 5.16
CA HIS A 540 4.89 -1.14 5.46
C HIS A 540 3.86 -0.15 6.00
N ASP A 541 2.69 -0.10 5.36
CA ASP A 541 1.63 0.83 5.72
C ASP A 541 0.26 0.26 5.36
N ARG A 542 -0.79 0.77 6.02
CA ARG A 542 -2.18 0.34 5.83
C ARG A 542 -3.10 1.55 5.72
N LEU A 543 -3.89 1.58 4.65
CA LEU A 543 -4.97 2.53 4.51
C LEU A 543 -6.29 1.91 4.99
N VAL A 544 -6.89 2.55 5.99
CA VAL A 544 -8.15 2.13 6.59
C VAL A 544 -9.29 2.22 5.57
N CYS A 545 -10.18 1.23 5.62
CA CYS A 545 -11.36 1.18 4.75
C CYS A 545 -12.57 0.76 5.58
N ALA A 546 -13.62 1.58 5.53
CA ALA A 546 -14.91 1.32 6.14
C ALA A 546 -15.97 1.02 5.06
N ALA A 547 -15.56 0.44 3.93
CA ALA A 547 -16.41 0.10 2.80
C ALA A 547 -16.28 -1.39 2.45
N PRO A 548 -17.26 -1.98 1.74
CA PRO A 548 -18.62 -1.46 1.54
C PRO A 548 -19.40 -1.49 2.86
N LEU A 549 -20.24 -0.48 3.10
CA LEU A 549 -21.21 -0.51 4.19
C LEU A 549 -22.44 -1.29 3.72
N SER A 550 -22.64 -2.48 4.28
CA SER A 550 -23.79 -3.35 3.93
C SER A 550 -25.02 -3.04 4.76
N GLN A 551 -24.84 -2.72 6.04
CA GLN A 551 -25.88 -2.30 6.97
C GLN A 551 -25.32 -1.22 7.90
N ILE A 552 -26.20 -0.30 8.32
CA ILE A 552 -25.87 0.78 9.25
C ILE A 552 -26.98 0.85 10.30
N ASP A 553 -26.58 1.03 11.56
CA ASP A 553 -27.46 1.27 12.70
C ASP A 553 -26.90 2.38 13.60
N ILE A 554 -27.74 2.95 14.45
CA ILE A 554 -27.37 4.03 15.38
C ILE A 554 -27.62 3.53 16.81
N GLY A 555 -26.59 3.59 17.64
CA GLY A 555 -26.66 3.13 19.03
C GLY A 555 -26.02 4.13 19.99
N GLU A 556 -26.37 4.02 21.26
CA GLU A 556 -25.64 4.70 22.32
C GLU A 556 -24.35 3.91 22.65
N SER A 557 -23.24 4.62 22.82
CA SER A 557 -21.97 3.96 23.12
C SER A 557 -21.90 3.46 24.55
N SER A 558 -21.38 2.25 24.72
CA SER A 558 -21.11 1.65 26.03
C SER A 558 -19.89 2.25 26.73
N PHE A 559 -18.98 2.88 25.99
CA PHE A 559 -17.74 3.47 26.51
C PHE A 559 -17.95 4.90 27.00
N ASN A 560 -18.70 5.08 28.09
CA ASN A 560 -19.01 6.40 28.64
C ASN A 560 -17.95 6.91 29.64
N LYS A 561 -16.69 7.08 29.19
CA LYS A 561 -15.64 7.75 29.98
C LYS A 561 -15.68 9.28 29.88
N SER A 562 -16.48 9.81 28.97
CA SER A 562 -16.65 11.24 28.74
C SER A 562 -17.76 11.85 29.58
N GLY A 563 -18.66 11.03 30.15
CA GLY A 563 -19.84 11.51 30.88
C GLY A 563 -20.94 12.09 29.98
N LEU A 564 -20.87 11.86 28.66
CA LEU A 564 -21.88 12.28 27.69
C LEU A 564 -23.09 11.36 27.77
N SER A 565 -24.30 11.87 27.54
CA SER A 565 -25.52 11.04 27.55
C SER A 565 -26.52 11.52 26.50
N GLY A 566 -27.45 10.63 26.13
CA GLY A 566 -28.48 10.95 25.14
C GLY A 566 -27.90 11.17 23.74
N GLU A 567 -28.35 12.21 23.05
CA GLU A 567 -27.98 12.49 21.65
C GLU A 567 -26.47 12.69 21.44
N ASP A 568 -25.78 13.22 22.46
CA ASP A 568 -24.32 13.46 22.41
C ASP A 568 -23.48 12.17 22.54
N ASN A 569 -24.11 11.05 22.95
CA ASN A 569 -23.45 9.75 23.12
C ASN A 569 -23.78 8.75 21.99
N LEU A 570 -24.50 9.18 20.96
CA LEU A 570 -24.84 8.32 19.81
C LEU A 570 -23.64 8.08 18.89
N GLU A 571 -23.48 6.83 18.45
CA GLU A 571 -22.50 6.39 17.45
C GLU A 571 -23.16 5.62 16.32
N LEU A 572 -22.53 5.66 15.15
CA LEU A 572 -22.98 4.98 13.96
C LEU A 572 -22.21 3.67 13.83
N VAL A 573 -22.89 2.54 13.77
CA VAL A 573 -22.27 1.22 13.64
C VAL A 573 -22.66 0.65 12.29
N GLY A 574 -21.68 0.14 11.53
CA GLY A 574 -21.96 -0.48 10.25
C GLY A 574 -21.18 -1.77 10.03
N SER A 575 -21.81 -2.74 9.37
CA SER A 575 -21.11 -3.93 8.86
C SER A 575 -20.33 -3.53 7.60
N VAL A 576 -19.03 -3.81 7.61
CA VAL A 576 -18.08 -3.40 6.57
C VAL A 576 -17.31 -4.58 5.99
N GLY A 577 -16.78 -4.40 4.80
CA GLY A 577 -15.78 -5.30 4.21
C GLY A 577 -16.36 -6.39 3.28
N ILE A 578 -15.46 -7.15 2.66
CA ILE A 578 -15.75 -8.22 1.69
C ILE A 578 -14.93 -9.46 2.05
N GLY A 579 -15.60 -10.61 2.08
CA GLY A 579 -14.94 -11.90 2.27
C GLY A 579 -14.19 -11.96 3.61
N PRO A 580 -12.90 -12.36 3.63
CA PRO A 580 -12.13 -12.51 4.86
C PRO A 580 -11.83 -11.19 5.58
N GLN A 581 -12.02 -10.04 4.92
CA GLN A 581 -11.80 -8.72 5.50
C GLN A 581 -13.09 -8.06 6.02
N GLY A 582 -14.15 -8.86 6.20
CA GLY A 582 -15.40 -8.42 6.82
C GLY A 582 -15.23 -8.03 8.29
N GLY A 583 -15.93 -7.00 8.73
CA GLY A 583 -15.87 -6.51 10.11
C GLY A 583 -17.01 -5.56 10.46
N ILE A 584 -16.88 -4.89 11.60
CA ILE A 584 -17.80 -3.86 12.08
C ILE A 584 -17.02 -2.56 12.23
N ALA A 585 -17.53 -1.48 11.67
CA ALA A 585 -16.99 -0.14 11.83
C ALA A 585 -17.89 0.67 12.77
N VAL A 586 -17.29 1.20 13.85
CA VAL A 586 -17.92 2.18 14.73
C VAL A 586 -17.42 3.56 14.33
N MET A 587 -18.33 4.43 13.91
CA MET A 587 -18.04 5.75 13.36
C MET A 587 -18.58 6.81 14.31
N GLN A 588 -17.66 7.64 14.83
CA GLN A 588 -17.95 8.71 15.76
C GLN A 588 -17.69 10.06 15.09
N LYS A 589 -18.70 10.94 15.10
CA LYS A 589 -18.60 12.26 14.46
C LYS A 589 -17.64 13.20 15.19
N TYR A 590 -17.58 13.10 16.51
CA TYR A 590 -16.78 13.96 17.38
C TYR A 590 -15.79 13.13 18.19
N ILE A 591 -14.63 13.73 18.50
CA ILE A 591 -13.68 13.16 19.46
C ILE A 591 -14.35 13.14 20.83
N ARG A 592 -14.30 11.99 21.50
CA ARG A 592 -14.84 11.82 22.86
C ARG A 592 -13.69 11.79 23.85
N PRO A 593 -13.38 12.90 24.55
CA PRO A 593 -12.30 12.91 25.52
C PRO A 593 -12.66 12.04 26.73
N SER A 594 -11.74 11.20 27.16
CA SER A 594 -11.86 10.53 28.46
C SER A 594 -11.49 11.53 29.56
N VAL A 595 -12.45 11.92 30.39
CA VAL A 595 -12.21 12.85 31.51
C VAL A 595 -11.49 12.09 32.61
N LEU A 596 -10.18 12.29 32.74
CA LEU A 596 -9.37 11.66 33.79
C LEU A 596 -9.60 12.30 35.16
N ALA A 597 -9.74 13.63 35.18
CA ALA A 597 -10.00 14.41 36.38
C ALA A 597 -10.75 15.70 36.02
N SER A 598 -11.60 16.17 36.92
CA SER A 598 -12.33 17.43 36.80
C SER A 598 -12.16 18.22 38.09
N TYR A 599 -11.81 19.51 37.95
CA TYR A 599 -11.53 20.39 39.07
C TYR A 599 -12.34 21.68 38.95
N ASP A 600 -13.04 22.07 40.02
CA ASP A 600 -13.72 23.36 40.10
C ASP A 600 -12.78 24.42 40.68
N ILE A 601 -12.04 25.05 39.78
CA ILE A 601 -11.00 26.02 40.10
C ILE A 601 -11.60 27.35 40.57
N GLY A 602 -12.77 27.73 40.03
CA GLY A 602 -13.44 28.96 40.45
C GLY A 602 -13.94 28.86 41.90
N TYR A 603 -14.48 27.69 42.26
CA TYR A 603 -14.88 27.42 43.63
C TYR A 603 -13.69 27.35 44.60
N SER A 604 -12.60 26.67 44.24
CA SER A 604 -11.41 26.59 45.11
C SER A 604 -10.80 27.97 45.37
N GLN A 605 -10.71 28.83 44.35
CA GLN A 605 -10.20 30.20 44.48
C GLN A 605 -11.12 31.12 45.25
N SER A 606 -12.45 30.96 45.12
CA SER A 606 -13.40 31.75 45.91
C SER A 606 -13.31 31.47 47.41
N LYS A 607 -12.82 30.29 47.81
CA LYS A 607 -12.57 29.96 49.22
C LYS A 607 -11.32 30.63 49.78
N SER A 608 -10.27 30.75 48.98
CA SER A 608 -9.03 31.42 49.40
C SER A 608 -9.16 32.95 49.35
N ASN A 609 -9.99 33.48 48.45
CA ASN A 609 -10.21 34.90 48.26
C ASN A 609 -11.61 35.33 48.73
N ALA A 610 -11.73 35.63 50.02
CA ALA A 610 -13.00 36.03 50.63
C ALA A 610 -13.57 37.31 49.99
N GLY A 611 -14.83 37.26 49.55
CA GLY A 611 -15.57 38.42 49.04
C GLY A 611 -15.67 38.54 47.51
N ILE A 612 -15.07 37.63 46.74
CA ILE A 612 -15.16 37.60 45.28
C ILE A 612 -15.98 36.36 44.84
N PRO A 613 -17.01 36.51 43.99
CA PRO A 613 -17.83 35.39 43.55
C PRO A 613 -17.01 34.41 42.69
N ALA A 614 -17.29 33.11 42.80
CA ALA A 614 -16.60 32.04 42.05
C ALA A 614 -16.62 32.26 40.52
N ASN A 615 -17.65 32.90 39.99
CA ASN A 615 -17.76 33.22 38.56
C ASN A 615 -16.62 34.13 38.08
N ASN A 616 -16.08 35.01 38.92
CA ASN A 616 -14.98 35.90 38.54
C ASN A 616 -13.65 35.17 38.41
N PHE A 617 -13.56 33.96 38.98
CA PHE A 617 -12.43 33.05 38.89
C PHE A 617 -12.63 31.96 37.81
N SER A 618 -13.66 32.11 36.97
CA SER A 618 -13.87 31.16 35.87
C SER A 618 -12.64 31.15 34.94
N PRO A 619 -12.08 29.98 34.61
CA PRO A 619 -10.91 29.89 33.75
C PRO A 619 -11.24 30.39 32.34
N ARG A 620 -10.46 31.35 31.84
CA ARG A 620 -10.57 31.89 30.48
C ARG A 620 -9.58 31.20 29.54
N HIS A 621 -8.33 31.07 29.98
CA HIS A 621 -7.27 30.41 29.23
C HIS A 621 -6.37 29.57 30.14
N ILE A 622 -5.81 28.50 29.58
CA ILE A 622 -4.99 27.51 30.25
C ILE A 622 -3.75 27.25 29.40
N TRP A 623 -2.57 27.28 30.02
CA TRP A 623 -1.30 26.97 29.38
C TRP A 623 -0.52 25.92 30.18
N ASN A 624 0.17 25.03 29.48
CA ASN A 624 1.08 24.07 30.09
C ASN A 624 2.53 24.50 29.82
N VAL A 625 3.34 24.52 30.87
CA VAL A 625 4.73 24.95 30.82
C VAL A 625 5.61 23.91 31.50
N LYS A 626 6.66 23.49 30.81
CA LYS A 626 7.72 22.64 31.35
C LYS A 626 8.96 23.46 31.68
N ILE A 627 9.55 23.24 32.85
CA ILE A 627 10.75 23.94 33.29
C ILE A 627 11.81 22.89 33.60
N GLY A 628 12.94 22.95 32.89
CA GLY A 628 14.06 22.03 33.11
C GLY A 628 14.97 21.90 31.89
N ASN A 629 16.09 21.21 32.08
CA ASN A 629 17.00 20.85 31.00
C ASN A 629 16.33 19.76 30.14
N HIS A 630 15.91 20.10 28.93
CA HIS A 630 15.41 19.12 27.96
C HIS A 630 15.85 19.51 26.56
N LYS A 631 16.12 18.51 25.71
CA LYS A 631 16.36 18.76 24.29
C LYS A 631 15.09 19.42 23.72
N PRO A 632 15.18 20.60 23.07
CA PRO A 632 14.03 21.16 22.39
C PRO A 632 13.64 20.17 21.31
N THR A 633 12.40 19.70 21.36
CA THR A 633 11.73 19.16 20.17
C THR A 633 11.55 20.35 19.24
N LEU A 634 12.56 20.63 18.42
CA LEU A 634 12.50 21.68 17.41
C LEU A 634 11.31 21.38 16.49
N PHE A 635 10.42 22.35 16.36
CA PHE A 635 9.28 22.38 15.47
C PHE A 635 9.54 21.69 14.13
N ASN A 636 9.03 20.47 13.97
CA ASN A 636 8.69 19.91 12.67
C ASN A 636 7.51 18.94 12.69
N ASP A 637 6.73 18.89 13.77
CA ASP A 637 5.57 17.99 13.87
C ASP A 637 4.27 18.76 14.12
N TYR A 638 3.66 19.24 13.05
CA TYR A 638 2.20 19.50 13.06
C TYR A 638 1.38 18.22 12.84
N SER A 639 2.02 17.03 12.85
CA SER A 639 1.36 15.72 12.69
C SER A 639 1.30 14.85 13.95
N GLU A 640 1.95 15.21 15.07
CA GLU A 640 2.01 14.36 16.27
C GLU A 640 1.14 14.82 17.46
N SER A 641 0.14 15.68 17.26
CA SER A 641 -0.75 16.09 18.37
C SER A 641 -1.76 15.02 18.83
N MET A 642 -1.57 13.73 18.50
CA MET A 642 -2.47 12.64 18.94
C MET A 642 -1.80 11.39 19.51
N ARG A 643 -0.48 11.38 19.73
CA ARG A 643 0.17 10.30 20.48
C ARG A 643 0.97 10.88 21.64
N LEU A 644 0.28 11.14 22.75
CA LEU A 644 0.95 11.17 24.05
C LEU A 644 1.53 9.78 24.30
N PRO A 645 2.84 9.59 24.47
CA PRO A 645 3.35 8.32 24.91
C PRO A 645 2.83 8.11 26.34
N HIS A 646 1.93 7.16 26.51
CA HIS A 646 1.55 6.62 27.83
C HIS A 646 2.73 5.80 28.40
N LYS A 647 3.89 6.44 28.60
CA LYS A 647 4.82 5.98 29.63
C LYS A 647 4.38 6.65 30.91
N LYS A 648 3.97 5.86 31.90
CA LYS A 648 4.08 6.24 33.32
C LYS A 648 5.58 6.39 33.62
N GLN A 649 6.21 7.44 33.11
CA GLN A 649 7.48 7.87 33.68
C GLN A 649 7.13 8.38 35.06
N ASN A 650 7.69 7.76 36.09
CA ASN A 650 7.80 8.42 37.39
C ASN A 650 8.65 9.68 37.16
N ILE A 651 7.98 10.84 37.05
CA ILE A 651 8.59 12.16 36.77
C ILE A 651 9.53 12.63 37.91
N THR A 652 9.68 11.85 38.97
CA THR A 652 10.49 12.22 40.15
C THR A 652 12.01 12.23 39.90
N GLY A 653 12.50 11.81 38.73
CA GLY A 653 13.94 11.70 38.43
C GLY A 653 14.54 12.64 37.37
N SER A 654 13.75 13.37 36.57
CA SER A 654 14.27 14.12 35.41
C SER A 654 14.59 15.60 35.67
N GLY A 655 14.25 16.13 36.85
CA GLY A 655 14.40 17.55 37.16
C GLY A 655 13.49 18.49 36.35
N ILE A 656 12.56 17.93 35.57
CA ILE A 656 11.56 18.69 34.79
C ILE A 656 10.36 18.95 35.69
N GLN A 657 10.00 20.22 35.86
CA GLN A 657 8.81 20.66 36.57
C GLN A 657 7.74 21.09 35.56
N GLU A 658 6.55 20.51 35.65
CA GLU A 658 5.41 20.88 34.81
C GLU A 658 4.42 21.76 35.60
N TYR A 659 4.13 22.93 35.05
CA TYR A 659 3.18 23.91 35.58
C TYR A 659 2.00 24.09 34.63
N VAL A 660 0.82 24.23 35.20
CA VAL A 660 -0.42 24.60 34.53
C VAL A 660 -0.75 26.02 34.97
N VAL A 661 -0.70 26.98 34.04
CA VAL A 661 -1.01 28.38 34.29
C VAL A 661 -2.41 28.65 33.79
N ILE A 662 -3.26 29.18 34.66
CA ILE A 662 -4.68 29.39 34.41
C ILE A 662 -4.99 30.86 34.67
N THR A 663 -5.51 31.57 33.68
CA THR A 663 -5.97 32.95 33.88
C THR A 663 -7.48 32.98 34.01
N SER A 664 -7.94 33.75 34.98
CA SER A 664 -9.31 34.27 35.07
C SER A 664 -9.35 35.69 34.50
N GLU A 665 -10.47 36.39 34.69
CA GLU A 665 -10.62 37.79 34.27
C GLU A 665 -9.74 38.76 35.08
N TYR A 666 -9.43 38.40 36.33
CA TYR A 666 -8.72 39.29 37.27
C TYR A 666 -7.40 38.72 37.77
N TYR A 667 -7.24 37.39 37.81
CA TYR A 667 -6.11 36.73 38.45
C TYR A 667 -5.54 35.60 37.61
N THR A 668 -4.27 35.28 37.86
CA THR A 668 -3.61 34.10 37.31
C THR A 668 -3.29 33.14 38.44
N THR A 669 -3.56 31.86 38.22
CA THR A 669 -3.27 30.78 39.15
C THR A 669 -2.35 29.78 38.51
N VAL A 670 -1.34 29.35 39.25
CA VAL A 670 -0.35 28.39 38.79
C VAL A 670 -0.46 27.12 39.62
N LEU A 671 -0.72 26.02 38.94
CA LEU A 671 -0.77 24.68 39.52
C LEU A 671 0.46 23.89 39.06
N ARG A 672 0.95 22.99 39.89
CA ARG A 672 1.99 22.02 39.52
C ARG A 672 1.38 20.62 39.53
N ALA A 673 1.69 19.83 38.51
CA ALA A 673 1.24 18.44 38.40
C ALA A 673 2.25 17.51 39.10
N LEU A 674 1.91 17.02 40.29
CA LEU A 674 2.72 16.05 41.06
C LEU A 674 1.87 14.84 41.45
N GLY A 675 1.20 14.22 40.46
CA GLY A 675 0.17 13.20 40.69
C GLY A 675 -1.19 13.79 41.06
N GLU A 676 -1.21 14.91 41.77
CA GLU A 676 -2.35 15.80 41.97
C GLU A 676 -2.01 17.22 41.48
N LEU A 677 -3.02 18.04 41.20
CA LEU A 677 -2.83 19.46 40.90
C LEU A 677 -2.72 20.25 42.21
N VAL A 678 -1.52 20.76 42.48
CA VAL A 678 -1.24 21.55 43.69
C VAL A 678 -0.96 23.00 43.29
N GLU A 679 -1.63 23.95 43.92
CA GLU A 679 -1.39 25.37 43.68
C GLU A 679 0.00 25.79 44.20
N VAL A 680 0.75 26.52 43.37
CA VAL A 680 2.11 26.99 43.68
C VAL A 680 2.13 28.51 43.68
N PRO A 681 1.93 29.16 44.85
CA PRO A 681 1.91 30.62 44.96
C PRO A 681 3.30 31.26 44.73
N SER A 682 4.38 30.53 44.98
CA SER A 682 5.77 31.00 44.81
C SER A 682 6.43 30.46 43.54
N SER A 683 5.71 30.48 42.42
CA SER A 683 6.18 29.94 41.14
C SER A 683 7.03 30.91 40.31
N GLY A 684 7.09 32.19 40.69
CA GLY A 684 7.75 33.25 39.92
C GLY A 684 6.88 33.87 38.82
N PHE A 685 5.69 33.31 38.59
CA PHE A 685 4.65 33.93 37.77
C PHE A 685 3.96 35.06 38.54
N ILE A 686 3.49 36.07 37.81
CA ILE A 686 2.60 37.09 38.34
C ILE A 686 1.20 36.48 38.50
N LEU A 687 0.65 36.54 39.72
CA LEU A 687 -0.64 35.95 40.06
C LEU A 687 -1.77 36.99 40.24
N ASP A 688 -1.41 38.25 40.49
CA ASP A 688 -2.33 39.32 40.88
C ASP A 688 -3.11 39.97 39.73
N ARG A 689 -2.92 39.48 38.50
CA ARG A 689 -3.49 40.06 37.26
C ARG A 689 -3.75 38.98 36.21
N PRO A 690 -4.57 39.27 35.18
CA PRO A 690 -4.78 38.34 34.08
C PRO A 690 -3.54 38.19 33.20
N THR A 691 -3.27 36.96 32.80
CA THR A 691 -2.22 36.61 31.84
C THR A 691 -2.82 36.54 30.43
N LEU A 692 -2.20 37.23 29.47
CA LEU A 692 -2.63 37.19 28.07
C LEU A 692 -2.06 35.99 27.33
N CYS A 693 -0.81 35.64 27.62
CA CYS A 693 -0.13 34.53 26.97
C CYS A 693 0.98 33.97 27.85
N VAL A 694 1.20 32.66 27.77
CA VAL A 694 2.38 32.02 28.31
C VAL A 694 3.07 31.23 27.20
N GLY A 695 4.36 31.45 27.03
CA GLY A 695 5.22 30.76 26.08
C GLY A 695 6.47 30.18 26.73
N GLN A 696 7.30 29.52 25.93
CA GLN A 696 8.60 29.02 26.36
C GLN A 696 9.69 29.51 25.40
N LEU A 697 10.74 30.09 25.96
CA LEU A 697 11.96 30.43 25.22
C LEU A 697 12.99 29.32 25.40
N TYR A 698 13.56 28.87 24.29
CA TYR A 698 14.59 27.84 24.27
C TYR A 698 15.96 28.46 24.00
N VAL A 699 16.92 28.20 24.89
CA VAL A 699 18.31 28.57 24.66
C VAL A 699 19.03 27.38 24.03
N LEU A 700 19.34 27.50 22.73
CA LEU A 700 19.97 26.46 21.91
C LEU A 700 21.31 25.96 22.48
N LYS A 701 22.09 26.85 23.11
CA LYS A 701 23.31 26.48 23.84
C LYS A 701 22.96 26.18 25.29
N GLY A 702 22.79 24.90 25.62
CA GLY A 702 22.57 24.43 26.99
C GLY A 702 21.23 23.75 27.26
N PHE A 703 20.37 23.59 26.24
CA PHE A 703 19.12 22.82 26.33
C PHE A 703 18.21 23.25 27.49
N ARG A 704 18.14 24.56 27.74
CA ARG A 704 17.29 25.15 28.77
C ARG A 704 16.07 25.81 28.16
N SER A 705 14.95 25.65 28.84
CA SER A 705 13.67 26.30 28.55
C SER A 705 13.33 27.27 29.66
N PHE A 706 12.89 28.47 29.29
CA PHE A 706 12.44 29.51 30.21
C PHE A 706 10.98 29.85 29.91
N PRO A 707 10.06 29.74 30.89
CA PRO A 707 8.74 30.30 30.75
C PRO A 707 8.79 31.80 30.50
N VAL A 708 7.92 32.27 29.63
CA VAL A 708 7.64 33.69 29.47
C VAL A 708 6.16 33.91 29.68
N GLN A 709 5.83 34.76 30.65
CA GLN A 709 4.48 35.19 30.93
C GLN A 709 4.29 36.61 30.38
N ILE A 710 3.23 36.82 29.60
CA ILE A 710 2.86 38.12 29.05
C ILE A 710 1.56 38.54 29.71
N CYS A 711 1.63 39.64 30.46
CA CYS A 711 0.48 40.35 31.01
C CYS A 711 0.18 41.59 30.14
N SER A 712 -0.89 42.32 30.45
CA SER A 712 -1.28 43.53 29.71
C SER A 712 -0.24 44.66 29.76
N ASP A 713 0.59 44.68 30.79
CA ASP A 713 1.51 45.77 31.11
C ASP A 713 2.97 45.33 31.28
N VAL A 714 3.23 44.03 31.43
CA VAL A 714 4.57 43.49 31.71
C VAL A 714 4.78 42.15 31.01
N ILE A 715 6.01 41.93 30.52
CA ILE A 715 6.51 40.62 30.08
C ILE A 715 7.52 40.12 31.12
N VAL A 716 7.30 38.93 31.66
CA VAL A 716 8.17 38.31 32.67
C VAL A 716 8.79 37.05 32.10
N ILE A 717 10.13 36.97 32.15
CA ILE A 717 10.88 35.74 31.89
C ILE A 717 11.19 35.10 33.23
N ILE A 718 10.74 33.87 33.43
CA ILE A 718 10.82 33.20 34.73
C ILE A 718 12.06 32.31 34.74
N ASN A 719 13.03 32.67 35.58
CA ASN A 719 14.22 31.85 35.80
C ASN A 719 14.06 31.12 37.14
N THR A 720 13.89 29.79 37.11
CA THR A 720 13.81 28.98 38.34
C THR A 720 15.19 28.59 38.89
N GLY A 721 16.27 29.07 38.28
CA GLY A 721 17.61 29.09 38.89
C GLY A 721 17.77 30.34 39.74
N ILE A 722 18.30 30.16 40.95
CA ILE A 722 18.57 31.18 42.00
C ILE A 722 18.79 32.59 41.41
N PHE A 723 17.88 33.49 41.77
CA PHE A 723 17.92 34.96 41.67
C PHE A 723 18.87 35.56 40.62
N ASP A 724 18.33 35.91 39.46
CA ASP A 724 18.75 37.09 38.71
C ASP A 724 17.49 37.73 38.10
N GLN A 725 16.95 38.76 38.74
CA GLN A 725 15.96 39.65 38.14
C GLN A 725 16.69 40.52 37.12
N ILE A 726 16.54 40.22 35.83
CA ILE A 726 16.92 41.15 34.76
C ILE A 726 15.73 42.09 34.57
N PHE A 727 15.82 43.30 35.14
CA PHE A 727 14.97 44.41 34.75
C PHE A 727 15.46 44.95 33.40
N PHE A 728 14.54 45.12 32.44
CA PHE A 728 14.79 45.89 31.23
C PHE A 728 14.65 47.38 31.51
#